data_AF-L1LYU8-F1
#
_entry.id   AF-L1LYU8-F1
#
_cell.length_a   1.000
_cell.length_b   1.000
_cell.length_c   1.000
_cell.angle_alpha   90.00
_cell.angle_beta   90.00
_cell.angle_gamma   90.00
#
_symmetry.space_group_name_H-M   'P 1'
#
loop_
_entity.id
_entity.type
_entity.pdbx_description
1 polymer ?
#
loop_
_entity_poly.entity_id
_entity_poly.type
_entity_poly.pdbx_seq_one_letter_code
_entity_poly.pdbx_strand_id
1 'polypeptide(L)'
;MAAHAQAQNSTDPVIQSAIYDGNSVRVIWTPSSDTGVTGYIIQLAWLGGGEPVVAYQSQVFQGQNTGIGNLPLSQPLNTDVAWQVVVQAQWGSSSGQNSAAVLLPTLAPTLDEALYDGHALQVTWQPSWQAAAGYEIVVVSQSIGTTYSIPVSGTGARSAVVDNAQLGGGLGDNSEWVVYVAAVGANSASARSAAASFPPSSMVRPVLGKTNLYRDGNRIIARWTGSGASQIVGYRLSASDAASGTRYSVEVPGANANNATLALPAPLADSASFQLSVTALTASGAGLVSPLAAIVSTRPVLTAADYNGSALKLDWVIPYNPAVTGYTLQALSLSSGQSFSATVSNAGATSGSIPLGAPLDTTQAWVAQIIANNAGDGVGAEGELLPLITGSASFTSLVVSADGGSLDITWQAPASLTSPELTTVSLLLDGIVGSTFAVNGNTARLALPVNAAGAALSVGLAPARGVVRNTCTSALGVPLGIPQISGWDTDAVSGSGTLSWGALSGAPGYRLSLPGGQHLDLTGTSTTLTPAQLASGGNPALATLRSAGVVDGCTLVGPASAAFALATTPVRDVRVEYDGATLSARWSAVSDGQSYRVSVLKTVDGTTSVDQAFTSSAGVLEQSWAYTPGNPAAGLSVVVQANQPVLGIANIGPASQAPDLYRSAFIPSAQAASTSFPHLIPAAALSTALSGTAPDTALTLYLPQIGKTGSLANLPISNGPFTLSAASGSTYPYSLAIASGGTDSPWTFDTQPIRSGLLKAYVAFLQALESAGAAAWGIIAVQDALARTMPQTFEESLYYAFGLSFPSPDTGATLGSVDLRPGMILRVAASPFQTISQSTSDLKWSNGYVTGPTVDYPVGQFVDSSGGISTGWDSFIGQLVSGGALSVNPPPSHDTTQQMGGVADAADLYFPAFVTPFYRLFSPSALASASDPAVTTTTNNFTLAAAPSFTALSSAGNVPGGSVPVAYFRGRVVPRACLRVTLDGTPLVVPVGTTVANLLAQAGRMPVPASLPVQGVQLLRGLGAAVLAANAPLGTTAWPLRLDWSGLGNYGPGWTQLSVPLLPGDSVTTRQP
;
A
#
# COMPACT_ATOMS: atom_id res chain seq x y z
N MET A 1 117.55 19.50 -53.44
CA MET A 1 117.61 20.78 -54.18
C MET A 1 116.78 21.79 -53.41
N ALA A 2 117.41 22.83 -52.87
CA ALA A 2 116.75 23.86 -52.08
C ALA A 2 115.97 24.81 -53.00
N ALA A 3 114.66 24.92 -52.82
CA ALA A 3 113.80 25.84 -53.54
C ALA A 3 113.85 27.21 -52.85
N HIS A 4 114.83 28.04 -53.22
CA HIS A 4 114.79 29.45 -52.82
C HIS A 4 113.64 30.16 -53.53
N ALA A 5 112.86 30.93 -52.77
CA ALA A 5 111.87 31.85 -53.30
C ALA A 5 112.58 32.90 -54.20
N GLN A 6 112.54 32.70 -55.51
CA GLN A 6 112.94 33.70 -56.49
C GLN A 6 111.75 34.61 -56.82
N ALA A 7 112.02 35.88 -57.08
CA ALA A 7 111.01 36.82 -57.57
C ALA A 7 110.41 36.32 -58.89
N GLN A 8 109.07 36.31 -58.98
CA GLN A 8 108.34 35.84 -60.16
C GLN A 8 108.79 36.59 -61.42
N ASN A 9 109.19 35.83 -62.43
CA ASN A 9 109.42 36.37 -63.78
C ASN A 9 108.10 36.30 -64.57
N SER A 10 107.90 37.21 -65.52
CA SER A 10 106.69 37.25 -66.34
C SER A 10 106.50 36.02 -67.25
N THR A 11 107.46 35.08 -67.23
CA THR A 11 107.46 33.85 -68.01
C THR A 11 107.07 32.61 -67.19
N ASP A 12 106.86 32.72 -65.87
CA ASP A 12 106.55 31.57 -64.99
C ASP A 12 105.12 31.05 -65.22
N PRO A 13 104.85 29.73 -65.05
CA PRO A 13 103.48 29.23 -65.04
C PRO A 13 102.69 29.79 -63.84
N VAL A 14 101.40 30.06 -64.00
CA VAL A 14 100.55 30.67 -62.95
C VAL A 14 99.36 29.77 -62.63
N ILE A 15 99.27 29.28 -61.39
CA ILE A 15 98.14 28.48 -60.94
C ILE A 15 96.87 29.33 -60.90
N GLN A 16 95.83 28.89 -61.61
CA GLN A 16 94.51 29.51 -61.67
C GLN A 16 93.56 28.91 -60.62
N SER A 17 93.64 27.59 -60.42
CA SER A 17 92.85 26.89 -59.39
C SER A 17 93.54 25.58 -59.00
N ALA A 18 93.42 25.19 -57.74
CA ALA A 18 93.83 23.87 -57.26
C ALA A 18 92.71 23.25 -56.41
N ILE A 19 92.18 22.12 -56.82
CA ILE A 19 91.01 21.49 -56.21
C ILE A 19 91.45 20.17 -55.59
N TYR A 20 91.26 20.05 -54.28
CA TYR A 20 91.43 18.81 -53.53
C TYR A 20 90.05 18.18 -53.29
N ASP A 21 89.89 16.91 -53.65
CA ASP A 21 88.63 16.16 -53.49
C ASP A 21 88.75 15.00 -52.48
N GLY A 22 89.85 14.97 -51.70
CA GLY A 22 90.17 13.87 -50.78
C GLY A 22 91.11 12.83 -51.37
N ASN A 23 91.05 12.60 -52.69
CA ASN A 23 91.78 11.51 -53.35
C ASN A 23 92.75 11.99 -54.44
N SER A 24 92.61 13.23 -54.89
CA SER A 24 93.49 13.84 -55.89
C SER A 24 93.57 15.36 -55.73
N VAL A 25 94.60 15.96 -56.31
CA VAL A 25 94.72 17.40 -56.46
C VAL A 25 94.70 17.72 -57.95
N ARG A 26 93.58 18.30 -58.41
CA ARG A 26 93.43 18.80 -59.77
C ARG A 26 93.87 20.25 -59.84
N VAL A 27 94.88 20.55 -60.65
CA VAL A 27 95.42 21.90 -60.78
C VAL A 27 95.19 22.40 -62.20
N ILE A 28 94.71 23.64 -62.31
CA ILE A 28 94.58 24.38 -63.56
C ILE A 28 95.55 25.55 -63.46
N TRP A 29 96.34 25.78 -64.51
CA TRP A 29 97.31 26.85 -64.57
C TRP A 29 97.36 27.48 -65.96
N THR A 30 97.77 28.74 -66.03
CA THR A 30 98.20 29.36 -67.28
C THR A 30 99.61 28.86 -67.60
N PRO A 31 99.84 28.24 -68.78
CA PRO A 31 101.15 27.76 -69.18
C PRO A 31 102.19 28.88 -69.23
N SER A 32 103.47 28.53 -69.03
CA SER A 32 104.61 29.43 -69.20
C SER A 32 104.66 29.97 -70.63
N SER A 33 104.99 31.25 -70.79
CA SER A 33 105.20 31.87 -72.10
C SER A 33 106.58 31.56 -72.71
N ASP A 34 107.44 30.82 -72.01
CA ASP A 34 108.76 30.42 -72.49
C ASP A 34 108.64 29.28 -73.52
N THR A 35 109.19 29.50 -74.71
CA THR A 35 109.22 28.53 -75.82
C THR A 35 110.10 27.32 -75.57
N GLY A 36 111.01 27.37 -74.59
CA GLY A 36 111.83 26.23 -74.22
C GLY A 36 111.08 25.13 -73.47
N VAL A 37 109.89 25.43 -72.93
CA VAL A 37 109.15 24.52 -72.04
C VAL A 37 108.53 23.36 -72.82
N THR A 38 108.87 22.13 -72.43
CA THR A 38 108.38 20.90 -73.06
C THR A 38 107.25 20.23 -72.28
N GLY A 39 107.02 20.62 -71.02
CA GLY A 39 105.93 20.09 -70.18
C GLY A 39 105.92 20.65 -68.77
N TYR A 40 105.04 20.14 -67.92
CA TYR A 40 104.86 20.62 -66.54
C TYR A 40 104.75 19.47 -65.53
N ILE A 41 105.11 19.73 -64.28
CA ILE A 41 104.92 18.81 -63.16
C ILE A 41 104.20 19.54 -62.02
N ILE A 42 103.21 18.89 -61.42
CA ILE A 42 102.58 19.36 -60.19
C ILE A 42 103.39 18.81 -59.01
N GLN A 43 103.86 19.69 -58.14
CA GLN A 43 104.53 19.37 -56.88
C GLN A 43 103.66 19.80 -55.72
N LEU A 44 103.48 18.90 -54.76
CA LEU A 44 102.76 19.15 -53.53
C LEU A 44 103.72 19.01 -52.35
N ALA A 45 103.87 20.10 -51.60
CA ALA A 45 104.76 20.18 -50.44
C ALA A 45 103.98 20.54 -49.18
N TRP A 46 104.39 19.98 -48.04
CA TRP A 46 103.83 20.38 -46.74
C TRP A 46 104.80 21.32 -46.02
N LEU A 47 104.23 22.24 -45.24
CA LEU A 47 104.92 23.32 -44.51
C LEU A 47 104.94 22.97 -43.02
N GLY A 48 106.07 22.43 -42.56
CA GLY A 48 106.25 21.83 -41.23
C GLY A 48 107.05 22.66 -40.23
N GLY A 49 106.86 23.98 -40.18
CA GLY A 49 107.66 24.88 -39.33
C GLY A 49 109.11 25.12 -39.81
N GLY A 50 109.45 24.63 -41.01
CA GLY A 50 110.74 24.83 -41.70
C GLY A 50 110.55 24.89 -43.22
N GLU A 51 111.63 24.67 -43.99
CA GLU A 51 111.61 24.69 -45.46
C GLU A 51 110.58 23.70 -46.07
N PRO A 52 109.88 24.05 -47.16
CA PRO A 52 108.86 23.18 -47.75
C PRO A 52 109.41 21.83 -48.19
N VAL A 53 108.76 20.74 -47.77
CA VAL A 53 109.15 19.36 -48.14
C VAL A 53 108.18 18.82 -49.18
N VAL A 54 108.66 18.61 -50.41
CA VAL A 54 107.88 17.98 -51.49
C VAL A 54 107.56 16.53 -51.10
N ALA A 55 106.28 16.23 -50.92
CA ALA A 55 105.81 14.88 -50.54
C ALA A 55 105.19 14.14 -51.73
N TYR A 56 104.55 14.86 -52.66
CA TYR A 56 103.97 14.26 -53.86
C TYR A 56 104.39 15.04 -55.10
N GLN A 57 104.59 14.32 -56.20
CA GLN A 57 104.95 14.87 -57.49
C GLN A 57 104.25 14.09 -58.60
N SER A 58 103.68 14.79 -59.58
CA SER A 58 103.06 14.14 -60.73
C SER A 58 104.11 13.62 -61.71
N GLN A 59 103.69 12.74 -62.63
CA GLN A 59 104.42 12.55 -63.88
C GLN A 59 104.43 13.85 -64.70
N VAL A 60 105.34 13.97 -65.66
CA VAL A 60 105.42 15.15 -66.55
C VAL A 60 104.21 15.17 -67.47
N PHE A 61 103.39 16.21 -67.37
CA PHE A 61 102.36 16.54 -68.34
C PHE A 61 103.03 17.16 -69.56
N GLN A 62 103.17 16.37 -70.63
CA GLN A 62 103.85 16.78 -71.86
C GLN A 62 103.07 17.88 -72.59
N GLY A 63 103.78 18.77 -73.26
CA GLY A 63 103.23 19.84 -74.09
C GLY A 63 103.37 21.23 -73.46
N GLN A 64 103.91 22.17 -74.24
CA GLN A 64 104.16 23.55 -73.81
C GLN A 64 102.89 24.29 -73.37
N ASN A 65 101.76 24.02 -74.05
CA ASN A 65 100.48 24.68 -73.81
C ASN A 65 99.56 23.93 -72.81
N THR A 66 100.08 22.91 -72.14
CA THR A 66 99.29 22.14 -71.17
C THR A 66 99.04 22.98 -69.93
N GLY A 67 97.78 23.32 -69.67
CA GLY A 67 97.34 24.18 -68.56
C GLY A 67 96.48 23.47 -67.51
N ILE A 68 96.42 22.14 -67.54
CA ILE A 68 95.66 21.36 -66.57
C ILE A 68 96.31 20.02 -66.31
N GLY A 69 96.25 19.57 -65.06
CA GLY A 69 96.78 18.29 -64.64
C GLY A 69 96.08 17.79 -63.40
N ASN A 70 96.15 16.48 -63.21
CA ASN A 70 95.61 15.83 -62.01
C ASN A 70 96.70 15.02 -61.32
N LEU A 71 96.90 15.28 -60.04
CA LEU A 71 97.80 14.53 -59.18
C LEU A 71 96.96 13.56 -58.33
N PRO A 72 96.88 12.27 -58.70
CA PRO A 72 96.24 11.27 -57.84
C PRO A 72 97.08 11.09 -56.58
N LEU A 73 96.41 10.94 -55.44
CA LEU A 73 97.04 10.70 -54.15
C LEU A 73 96.79 9.25 -53.73
N SER A 74 97.80 8.60 -53.15
CA SER A 74 97.66 7.25 -52.62
C SER A 74 96.89 7.21 -51.29
N GLN A 75 96.77 8.36 -50.62
CA GLN A 75 96.07 8.54 -49.35
C GLN A 75 95.66 10.02 -49.20
N PRO A 76 94.61 10.33 -48.42
CA PRO A 76 94.22 11.71 -48.13
C PRO A 76 95.36 12.52 -47.50
N LEU A 77 95.39 13.82 -47.79
CA LEU A 77 96.34 14.76 -47.21
C LEU A 77 96.04 14.98 -45.73
N ASN A 78 97.11 15.09 -44.93
CA ASN A 78 96.99 15.45 -43.52
C ASN A 78 96.43 16.87 -43.38
N THR A 79 95.32 17.03 -42.66
CA THR A 79 94.61 18.29 -42.46
C THR A 79 95.24 19.20 -41.40
N ASP A 80 96.16 18.68 -40.59
CA ASP A 80 96.78 19.41 -39.47
C ASP A 80 98.02 20.22 -39.88
N VAL A 81 98.46 20.07 -41.13
CA VAL A 81 99.61 20.81 -41.70
C VAL A 81 99.18 21.60 -42.92
N ALA A 82 99.84 22.74 -43.15
CA ALA A 82 99.59 23.54 -44.34
C ALA A 82 100.26 22.89 -45.56
N TRP A 83 99.49 22.73 -46.63
CA TRP A 83 99.98 22.22 -47.91
C TRP A 83 100.07 23.36 -48.91
N GLN A 84 101.09 23.31 -49.75
CA GLN A 84 101.22 24.19 -50.90
C GLN A 84 101.43 23.37 -52.17
N VAL A 85 100.82 23.86 -53.25
CA VAL A 85 100.97 23.29 -54.59
C VAL A 85 101.75 24.26 -55.46
N VAL A 86 102.67 23.70 -56.25
CA VAL A 86 103.53 24.41 -57.20
C VAL A 86 103.46 23.66 -58.53
N VAL A 87 103.42 24.40 -59.64
CA VAL A 87 103.58 23.83 -60.98
C VAL A 87 104.98 24.18 -61.48
N GLN A 88 105.80 23.16 -61.73
CA GLN A 88 107.16 23.30 -62.26
C GLN A 88 107.16 23.08 -63.77
N ALA A 89 107.60 24.07 -64.54
CA ALA A 89 107.88 23.91 -65.97
C ALA A 89 109.12 23.03 -66.18
N GLN A 90 109.17 22.29 -67.29
CA GLN A 90 110.29 21.41 -67.66
C GLN A 90 110.91 21.86 -68.98
N TRP A 91 112.25 21.93 -69.03
CA TRP A 91 113.03 22.16 -70.24
C TRP A 91 113.72 20.86 -70.64
N GLY A 92 113.10 20.08 -71.52
CA GLY A 92 113.56 18.73 -71.85
C GLY A 92 113.58 17.84 -70.60
N SER A 93 114.77 17.43 -70.16
CA SER A 93 114.98 16.63 -68.94
C SER A 93 115.45 17.44 -67.73
N SER A 94 115.49 18.77 -67.84
CA SER A 94 115.93 19.66 -66.76
C SER A 94 114.75 20.42 -66.15
N SER A 95 114.73 20.54 -64.82
CA SER A 95 113.76 21.34 -64.09
C SER A 95 113.89 22.81 -64.48
N GLY A 96 112.79 23.40 -64.94
CA GLY A 96 112.66 24.82 -65.24
C GLY A 96 112.01 25.61 -64.10
N GLN A 97 111.41 26.74 -64.44
CA GLN A 97 110.82 27.68 -63.50
C GLN A 97 109.59 27.10 -62.77
N ASN A 98 109.41 27.50 -61.50
CA ASN A 98 108.27 27.14 -60.67
C ASN A 98 107.22 28.25 -60.67
N SER A 99 105.94 27.88 -60.60
CA SER A 99 104.88 28.82 -60.25
C SER A 99 105.07 29.36 -58.84
N ALA A 100 104.38 30.47 -58.53
CA ALA A 100 104.13 30.83 -57.14
C ALA A 100 103.42 29.67 -56.42
N ALA A 101 103.81 29.45 -55.16
CA ALA A 101 103.18 28.43 -54.34
C ALA A 101 101.77 28.86 -53.92
N VAL A 102 100.80 27.99 -54.15
CA VAL A 102 99.41 28.20 -53.76
C VAL A 102 99.08 27.34 -52.56
N LEU A 103 98.67 27.96 -51.45
CA LEU A 103 98.18 27.23 -50.28
C LEU A 103 96.90 26.46 -50.64
N LEU A 104 96.92 25.15 -50.40
CA LEU A 104 95.84 24.23 -50.72
C LEU A 104 95.08 23.89 -49.42
N PRO A 105 93.78 24.24 -49.31
CA PRO A 105 92.92 23.70 -48.27
C PRO A 105 92.85 22.18 -48.39
N THR A 106 92.99 21.49 -47.26
CA THR A 106 92.93 20.03 -47.16
C THR A 106 91.76 19.54 -46.29
N LEU A 107 91.16 20.41 -45.47
CA LEU A 107 89.95 20.08 -44.72
C LEU A 107 88.71 20.51 -45.52
N ALA A 108 88.02 19.54 -46.09
CA ALA A 108 86.74 19.73 -46.77
C ALA A 108 85.61 20.04 -45.78
N PRO A 109 84.57 20.80 -46.19
CA PRO A 109 83.33 20.91 -45.42
C PRO A 109 82.55 19.59 -45.46
N THR A 110 81.73 19.34 -44.44
CA THR A 110 80.83 18.18 -44.42
C THR A 110 79.47 18.59 -44.95
N LEU A 111 79.07 18.08 -46.11
CA LEU A 111 77.72 18.30 -46.65
C LEU A 111 76.71 17.50 -45.83
N ASP A 112 75.79 18.18 -45.17
CA ASP A 112 74.74 17.56 -44.37
C ASP A 112 73.56 17.14 -45.26
N GLU A 113 72.99 18.10 -46.02
CA GLU A 113 71.84 17.86 -46.89
C GLU A 113 71.82 18.78 -48.12
N ALA A 114 71.22 18.28 -49.20
CA ALA A 114 70.90 19.01 -50.41
C ALA A 114 69.44 18.74 -50.78
N LEU A 115 68.54 19.68 -50.48
CA LEU A 115 67.10 19.52 -50.63
C LEU A 115 66.60 20.33 -51.83
N TYR A 116 65.94 19.67 -52.76
CA TYR A 116 65.34 20.29 -53.93
C TYR A 116 63.82 20.29 -53.79
N ASP A 117 63.22 21.47 -53.81
CA ASP A 117 61.77 21.66 -53.71
C ASP A 117 61.12 21.93 -55.07
N GLY A 118 61.84 21.81 -56.19
CA GLY A 118 61.36 22.12 -57.54
C GLY A 118 61.51 23.59 -57.95
N HIS A 119 61.79 24.50 -57.02
CA HIS A 119 62.03 25.92 -57.27
C HIS A 119 63.47 26.35 -56.95
N ALA A 120 64.05 25.78 -55.90
CA ALA A 120 65.40 26.04 -55.47
C ALA A 120 66.03 24.79 -54.84
N LEU A 121 67.36 24.79 -54.81
CA LEU A 121 68.19 23.81 -54.12
C LEU A 121 68.69 24.43 -52.81
N GLN A 122 68.21 23.93 -51.68
CA GLN A 122 68.70 24.29 -50.36
C GLN A 122 69.83 23.34 -49.96
N VAL A 123 71.02 23.89 -49.70
CA VAL A 123 72.20 23.10 -49.30
C VAL A 123 72.61 23.52 -47.90
N THR A 124 72.88 22.54 -47.03
CA THR A 124 73.34 22.76 -45.65
C THR A 124 74.60 21.95 -45.38
N TRP A 125 75.57 22.54 -44.69
CA TRP A 125 76.86 21.90 -44.42
C TRP A 125 77.48 22.39 -43.11
N GLN A 126 78.41 21.59 -42.59
CA GLN A 126 79.30 21.97 -41.51
C GLN A 126 80.50 22.74 -42.07
N PRO A 127 80.84 23.92 -41.50
CA PRO A 127 81.89 24.77 -42.03
C PRO A 127 83.29 24.16 -41.78
N SER A 128 84.21 24.41 -42.72
CA SER A 128 85.64 24.11 -42.57
C SER A 128 86.38 25.37 -42.12
N TRP A 129 87.26 25.23 -41.12
CA TRP A 129 88.09 26.35 -40.65
C TRP A 129 89.15 26.80 -41.67
N GLN A 130 89.36 26.03 -42.76
CA GLN A 130 90.29 26.38 -43.84
C GLN A 130 89.61 27.16 -45.01
N ALA A 131 88.31 27.44 -44.91
CA ALA A 131 87.53 28.18 -45.90
C ALA A 131 87.77 29.70 -45.85
N ALA A 132 89.01 30.14 -46.08
CA ALA A 132 89.45 31.53 -45.90
C ALA A 132 88.72 32.55 -46.80
N ALA A 133 88.24 32.13 -47.97
CA ALA A 133 87.53 32.98 -48.94
C ALA A 133 86.01 32.70 -49.01
N GLY A 134 85.49 31.83 -48.13
CA GLY A 134 84.10 31.36 -48.15
C GLY A 134 83.96 29.97 -48.77
N TYR A 135 82.78 29.69 -49.32
CA TYR A 135 82.44 28.39 -49.90
C TYR A 135 82.00 28.52 -51.36
N GLU A 136 81.95 27.38 -52.05
CA GLU A 136 81.38 27.26 -53.37
C GLU A 136 80.48 26.02 -53.41
N ILE A 137 79.23 26.18 -53.84
CA ILE A 137 78.35 25.05 -54.14
C ILE A 137 78.63 24.63 -55.57
N VAL A 138 79.02 23.37 -55.74
CA VAL A 138 79.29 22.80 -57.06
C VAL A 138 78.19 21.79 -57.37
N VAL A 139 77.38 22.09 -58.37
CA VAL A 139 76.32 21.20 -58.86
C VAL A 139 76.76 20.63 -60.20
N VAL A 140 76.89 19.31 -60.27
CA VAL A 140 77.37 18.60 -61.46
C VAL A 140 76.23 17.74 -61.99
N SER A 141 75.94 17.87 -63.28
CA SER A 141 75.16 16.86 -64.00
C SER A 141 76.13 15.90 -64.69
N GLN A 142 76.27 14.69 -64.16
CA GLN A 142 77.20 13.70 -64.70
C GLN A 142 76.74 13.19 -66.08
N SER A 143 75.43 13.21 -66.36
CA SER A 143 74.82 12.80 -67.62
C SER A 143 75.11 13.74 -68.80
N ILE A 144 75.14 15.05 -68.58
CA ILE A 144 75.31 16.08 -69.64
C ILE A 144 76.62 16.87 -69.51
N GLY A 145 77.47 16.53 -68.53
CA GLY A 145 78.79 17.14 -68.34
C GLY A 145 78.78 18.61 -67.91
N THR A 146 77.64 19.14 -67.46
CA THR A 146 77.50 20.54 -67.05
C THR A 146 77.85 20.70 -65.57
N THR A 147 78.65 21.72 -65.24
CA THR A 147 79.00 22.07 -63.86
C THR A 147 78.59 23.51 -63.58
N TYR A 148 77.79 23.70 -62.53
CA TYR A 148 77.45 25.00 -61.97
C TYR A 148 78.28 25.23 -60.71
N SER A 149 78.91 26.39 -60.64
CA SER A 149 79.77 26.81 -59.54
C SER A 149 79.16 28.08 -58.94
N ILE A 150 78.60 27.98 -57.74
CA ILE A 150 77.87 29.06 -57.08
C ILE A 150 78.67 29.52 -55.86
N PRO A 151 79.27 30.72 -55.87
CA PRO A 151 80.02 31.22 -54.74
C PRO A 151 79.09 31.57 -53.56
N VAL A 152 79.51 31.22 -52.36
CA VAL A 152 78.83 31.53 -51.10
C VAL A 152 79.79 32.34 -50.21
N SER A 153 79.45 33.61 -50.00
CA SER A 153 80.26 34.51 -49.17
C SER A 153 80.14 34.16 -47.67
N GLY A 154 81.25 34.28 -46.95
CA GLY A 154 81.31 34.12 -45.49
C GLY A 154 81.98 32.81 -45.07
N THR A 155 83.05 32.92 -44.28
CA THR A 155 83.87 31.79 -43.82
C THR A 155 83.14 30.85 -42.84
N GLY A 156 82.09 31.36 -42.17
CA GLY A 156 81.22 30.60 -41.27
C GLY A 156 79.86 30.22 -41.86
N ALA A 157 79.63 30.41 -43.17
CA ALA A 157 78.38 30.01 -43.81
C ALA A 157 78.14 28.51 -43.63
N ARG A 158 76.90 28.14 -43.30
CA ARG A 158 76.45 26.75 -43.05
C ARG A 158 75.34 26.30 -43.98
N SER A 159 74.82 27.22 -44.79
CA SER A 159 73.73 26.94 -45.70
C SER A 159 73.67 27.97 -46.80
N ALA A 160 73.13 27.59 -47.95
CA ALA A 160 72.69 28.52 -48.98
C ALA A 160 71.50 27.95 -49.74
N VAL A 161 70.76 28.84 -50.40
CA VAL A 161 69.69 28.50 -51.32
C VAL A 161 70.17 28.89 -52.71
N VAL A 162 70.10 27.94 -53.63
CA VAL A 162 70.48 28.13 -55.03
C VAL A 162 69.20 28.11 -55.86
N ASP A 163 68.83 29.26 -56.39
CA ASP A 163 67.63 29.38 -57.22
C ASP A 163 67.82 28.65 -58.56
N ASN A 164 66.74 28.14 -59.15
CA ASN A 164 66.78 27.48 -60.44
C ASN A 164 67.41 28.34 -61.56
N ALA A 165 67.34 29.67 -61.46
CA ALA A 165 68.00 30.59 -62.38
C ALA A 165 69.53 30.42 -62.39
N GLN A 166 70.14 30.07 -61.25
CA GLN A 166 71.57 29.80 -61.12
C GLN A 166 71.95 28.38 -61.57
N LEU A 167 70.95 27.49 -61.74
CA LEU A 167 71.10 26.10 -62.18
C LEU A 167 70.64 25.87 -63.64
N GLY A 168 70.53 26.95 -64.44
CA GLY A 168 70.13 26.84 -65.85
C GLY A 168 68.68 26.37 -66.07
N GLY A 169 67.79 26.59 -65.09
CA GLY A 169 66.36 26.19 -65.16
C GLY A 169 65.94 25.14 -64.13
N GLY A 170 66.88 24.60 -63.35
CA GLY A 170 66.63 23.66 -62.25
C GLY A 170 67.18 22.26 -62.51
N LEU A 171 66.96 21.35 -61.55
CA LEU A 171 67.41 19.96 -61.66
C LEU A 171 66.39 19.15 -62.47
N GLY A 172 66.74 18.78 -63.70
CA GLY A 172 65.86 18.03 -64.61
C GLY A 172 65.90 16.51 -64.41
N ASP A 173 64.87 15.82 -64.91
CA ASP A 173 64.77 14.35 -64.87
C ASP A 173 65.83 13.64 -65.73
N ASN A 174 66.03 12.33 -65.49
CA ASN A 174 66.93 11.45 -66.23
C ASN A 174 68.40 11.90 -66.25
N SER A 175 68.79 12.72 -65.27
CA SER A 175 70.14 13.25 -65.13
C SER A 175 70.69 12.93 -63.75
N GLU A 176 71.93 12.45 -63.72
CA GLU A 176 72.63 12.14 -62.48
C GLU A 176 73.21 13.43 -61.88
N TRP A 177 72.41 14.09 -61.05
CA TRP A 177 72.77 15.32 -60.37
C TRP A 177 73.49 15.04 -59.06
N VAL A 178 74.65 15.66 -58.91
CA VAL A 178 75.50 15.53 -57.73
C VAL A 178 75.88 16.91 -57.22
N VAL A 179 75.74 17.12 -55.91
CA VAL A 179 76.04 18.38 -55.24
C VAL A 179 77.24 18.20 -54.32
N TYR A 180 78.16 19.15 -54.39
CA TYR A 180 79.29 19.28 -53.49
C TYR A 180 79.29 20.68 -52.87
N VAL A 181 79.89 20.80 -51.69
CA VAL A 181 80.30 22.08 -51.12
C VAL A 181 81.82 22.10 -51.06
N ALA A 182 82.43 23.17 -51.55
CA ALA A 182 83.88 23.35 -51.52
C ALA A 182 84.26 24.48 -50.56
N ALA A 183 85.21 24.23 -49.66
CA ALA A 183 85.85 25.27 -48.87
C ALA A 183 86.89 25.97 -49.73
N VAL A 184 86.76 27.28 -49.96
CA VAL A 184 87.65 28.06 -50.84
C VAL A 184 88.70 28.78 -49.98
N GLY A 185 89.98 28.55 -50.29
CA GLY A 185 91.13 29.20 -49.66
C GLY A 185 91.47 30.56 -50.30
N ALA A 186 92.49 31.24 -49.77
CA ALA A 186 92.83 32.62 -50.15
C ALA A 186 93.25 32.83 -51.63
N ASN A 187 93.63 31.76 -52.33
CA ASN A 187 94.20 31.81 -53.69
C ASN A 187 93.39 30.95 -54.69
N SER A 188 92.06 30.88 -54.54
CA SER A 188 91.16 30.08 -55.39
C SER A 188 91.43 28.57 -55.40
N ALA A 189 92.22 28.08 -54.45
CA ALA A 189 92.34 26.66 -54.16
C ALA A 189 91.18 26.21 -53.27
N SER A 190 90.63 25.01 -53.46
CA SER A 190 89.47 24.54 -52.70
C SER A 190 89.51 23.07 -52.31
N ALA A 191 88.82 22.73 -51.22
CA ALA A 191 88.62 21.36 -50.75
C ALA A 191 87.13 20.98 -50.82
N ARG A 192 86.77 19.95 -51.59
CA ARG A 192 85.38 19.52 -51.83
C ARG A 192 84.87 18.49 -50.83
N SER A 193 83.61 18.61 -50.42
CA SER A 193 82.89 17.64 -49.60
C SER A 193 82.66 16.31 -50.32
N ALA A 194 82.13 15.32 -49.59
CA ALA A 194 81.45 14.19 -50.23
C ALA A 194 80.24 14.67 -51.04
N ALA A 195 79.89 13.89 -52.06
CA ALA A 195 78.78 14.11 -52.97
C ALA A 195 77.41 13.80 -52.32
N ALA A 196 76.44 14.70 -52.46
CA ALA A 196 75.03 14.37 -52.33
C ALA A 196 74.45 14.08 -53.72
N SER A 197 73.96 12.87 -53.94
CA SER A 197 73.48 12.39 -55.23
C SER A 197 71.95 12.29 -55.23
N PHE A 198 71.31 13.00 -56.17
CA PHE A 198 69.88 12.87 -56.42
C PHE A 198 69.58 11.60 -57.23
N PRO A 199 68.35 11.06 -57.15
CA PRO A 199 67.97 9.89 -57.93
C PRO A 199 68.03 10.17 -59.44
N PRO A 200 68.85 9.44 -60.22
CA PRO A 200 69.02 9.71 -61.66
C PRO A 200 67.79 9.37 -62.49
N SER A 201 66.89 8.52 -62.00
CA SER A 201 65.72 8.02 -62.75
C SER A 201 64.45 8.86 -62.60
N SER A 202 64.34 9.69 -61.55
CA SER A 202 63.11 10.44 -61.26
C SER A 202 63.36 11.55 -60.23
N MET A 203 63.05 12.80 -60.61
CA MET A 203 62.97 13.95 -59.70
C MET A 203 61.53 14.19 -59.21
N VAL A 204 60.66 13.18 -59.28
CA VAL A 204 59.26 13.28 -58.83
C VAL A 204 59.21 13.52 -57.32
N ARG A 205 58.60 14.64 -56.93
CA ARG A 205 58.38 15.00 -55.52
C ARG A 205 57.19 14.19 -54.95
N PRO A 206 57.24 13.78 -53.68
CA PRO A 206 56.08 13.17 -53.02
C PRO A 206 54.89 14.14 -52.97
N VAL A 207 53.66 13.61 -52.95
CA VAL A 207 52.41 14.40 -52.96
C VAL A 207 51.53 14.03 -51.77
N LEU A 208 51.17 15.02 -50.95
CA LEU A 208 50.27 14.84 -49.80
C LEU A 208 48.84 14.50 -50.24
N GLY A 209 48.18 13.59 -49.51
CA GLY A 209 46.82 13.15 -49.78
C GLY A 209 45.75 14.07 -49.18
N LYS A 210 44.52 13.97 -49.70
CA LYS A 210 43.38 14.84 -49.33
C LYS A 210 42.76 14.60 -47.96
N THR A 211 43.17 13.55 -47.25
CA THR A 211 42.52 13.12 -45.99
C THR A 211 43.41 13.34 -44.77
N ASN A 212 44.35 14.28 -44.86
CA ASN A 212 45.27 14.56 -43.78
C ASN A 212 44.52 15.33 -42.68
N LEU A 213 44.70 14.93 -41.42
CA LEU A 213 43.93 15.47 -40.30
C LEU A 213 44.83 15.80 -39.11
N TYR A 214 44.63 17.00 -38.57
CA TYR A 214 45.10 17.44 -37.27
C TYR A 214 44.10 16.95 -36.21
N ARG A 215 44.54 16.00 -35.38
CA ARG A 215 43.70 15.27 -34.43
C ARG A 215 44.11 15.53 -33.00
N ASP A 216 43.10 15.50 -32.12
CA ASP A 216 43.24 15.52 -30.66
C ASP A 216 44.06 16.69 -30.09
N GLY A 217 44.32 17.71 -30.91
CA GLY A 217 45.19 18.82 -30.54
C GLY A 217 46.68 18.47 -30.48
N ASN A 218 47.14 17.24 -30.74
CA ASN A 218 48.52 16.85 -30.46
C ASN A 218 49.19 15.98 -31.53
N ARG A 219 48.54 15.74 -32.68
CA ARG A 219 49.14 14.95 -33.76
C ARG A 219 48.56 15.28 -35.12
N ILE A 220 49.38 15.14 -36.16
CA ILE A 220 48.97 15.23 -37.56
C ILE A 220 49.11 13.85 -38.17
N ILE A 221 48.02 13.31 -38.72
CA ILE A 221 48.04 12.08 -39.49
C ILE A 221 48.08 12.47 -40.96
N ALA A 222 49.19 12.14 -41.62
CA ALA A 222 49.41 12.45 -43.03
C ALA A 222 49.55 11.18 -43.85
N ARG A 223 49.02 11.22 -45.07
CA ARG A 223 49.18 10.23 -46.12
C ARG A 223 49.76 10.93 -47.35
N TRP A 224 50.56 10.23 -48.13
CA TRP A 224 51.13 10.75 -49.37
C TRP A 224 51.37 9.63 -50.38
N THR A 225 51.56 10.01 -51.64
CA THR A 225 52.10 9.13 -52.68
C THR A 225 53.59 9.38 -52.82
N GLY A 226 54.41 8.32 -52.73
CA GLY A 226 55.88 8.39 -52.79
C GLY A 226 56.42 8.76 -54.18
N SER A 227 57.73 9.03 -54.26
CA SER A 227 58.41 9.46 -55.49
C SER A 227 58.73 8.32 -56.48
N GLY A 228 58.66 7.06 -56.03
CA GLY A 228 58.86 5.86 -56.85
C GLY A 228 60.32 5.55 -57.24
N ALA A 229 61.30 6.34 -56.78
CA ALA A 229 62.71 6.13 -57.09
C ALA A 229 63.39 5.13 -56.12
N SER A 230 64.19 4.20 -56.65
CA SER A 230 64.83 3.11 -55.88
C SER A 230 65.95 3.57 -54.94
N GLN A 231 66.48 4.78 -55.15
CA GLN A 231 67.55 5.39 -54.34
C GLN A 231 67.03 6.09 -53.08
N ILE A 232 65.71 6.20 -52.91
CA ILE A 232 65.09 6.75 -51.71
C ILE A 232 65.18 5.73 -50.59
N VAL A 233 65.69 6.14 -49.43
CA VAL A 233 65.85 5.27 -48.26
C VAL A 233 64.81 5.55 -47.17
N GLY A 234 64.13 6.70 -47.24
CA GLY A 234 63.07 7.08 -46.31
C GLY A 234 62.46 8.45 -46.66
N TYR A 235 61.56 8.90 -45.79
CA TYR A 235 60.89 10.19 -45.90
C TYR A 235 60.97 10.97 -44.59
N ARG A 236 60.91 12.29 -44.66
CA ARG A 236 60.77 13.18 -43.50
C ARG A 236 59.45 13.92 -43.61
N LEU A 237 58.52 13.72 -42.67
CA LEU A 237 57.29 14.50 -42.57
C LEU A 237 57.56 15.71 -41.68
N SER A 238 57.35 16.93 -42.19
CA SER A 238 57.60 18.17 -41.46
C SER A 238 56.36 19.07 -41.42
N ALA A 239 56.04 19.63 -40.25
CA ALA A 239 55.13 20.75 -40.12
C ALA A 239 55.94 21.99 -39.68
N SER A 240 55.85 23.08 -40.44
CA SER A 240 56.62 24.29 -40.18
C SER A 240 55.77 25.54 -40.29
N ASP A 241 56.05 26.52 -39.45
CA ASP A 241 55.54 27.88 -39.57
C ASP A 241 56.70 28.80 -39.95
N ALA A 242 56.62 29.38 -41.15
CA ALA A 242 57.65 30.24 -41.70
C ALA A 242 57.83 31.55 -40.90
N ALA A 243 56.78 32.04 -40.21
CA ALA A 243 56.83 33.29 -39.48
C ALA A 243 57.56 33.14 -38.13
N SER A 244 57.30 32.05 -37.40
CA SER A 244 57.93 31.79 -36.10
C SER A 244 59.23 30.99 -36.17
N GLY A 245 59.51 30.34 -37.32
CA GLY A 245 60.63 29.40 -37.46
C GLY A 245 60.39 28.06 -36.75
N THR A 246 59.20 27.83 -36.20
CA THR A 246 58.86 26.59 -35.51
C THR A 246 58.77 25.45 -36.51
N ARG A 247 59.47 24.34 -36.25
CA ARG A 247 59.43 23.13 -37.08
C ARG A 247 59.30 21.88 -36.22
N TYR A 248 58.35 21.03 -36.59
CA TYR A 248 58.21 19.67 -36.09
C TYR A 248 58.50 18.71 -37.23
N SER A 249 59.29 17.68 -37.00
CA SER A 249 59.57 16.69 -38.02
C SER A 249 59.70 15.29 -37.45
N VAL A 250 59.33 14.30 -38.25
CA VAL A 250 59.54 12.89 -37.94
C VAL A 250 60.18 12.20 -39.16
N GLU A 251 61.21 11.40 -38.90
CA GLU A 251 61.81 10.52 -39.89
C GLU A 251 60.97 9.25 -40.04
N VAL A 252 60.73 8.87 -41.29
CA VAL A 252 59.88 7.76 -41.68
C VAL A 252 60.73 6.80 -42.51
N PRO A 253 61.25 5.72 -41.91
CA PRO A 253 62.14 4.80 -42.61
C PRO A 253 61.39 4.01 -43.69
N GLY A 254 62.06 3.71 -44.79
CA GLY A 254 61.58 2.84 -45.86
C GLY A 254 61.10 3.58 -47.11
N ALA A 255 61.60 3.14 -48.27
CA ALA A 255 61.32 3.71 -49.59
C ALA A 255 59.83 3.71 -49.98
N ASN A 256 59.04 2.79 -49.40
CA ASN A 256 57.62 2.59 -49.71
C ASN A 256 56.66 3.24 -48.70
N ALA A 257 57.18 4.01 -47.73
CA ALA A 257 56.32 4.68 -46.76
C ALA A 257 55.38 5.68 -47.47
N ASN A 258 54.09 5.59 -47.15
CA ASN A 258 53.02 6.40 -47.75
C ASN A 258 52.11 7.07 -46.70
N ASN A 259 52.46 6.94 -45.42
CA ASN A 259 51.78 7.59 -44.31
C ASN A 259 52.68 7.70 -43.09
N ALA A 260 52.40 8.68 -42.22
CA ALA A 260 52.98 8.79 -40.91
C ALA A 260 52.10 9.63 -39.97
N THR A 261 52.36 9.48 -38.68
CA THR A 261 51.81 10.36 -37.65
C THR A 261 52.93 11.24 -37.13
N LEU A 262 52.78 12.56 -37.27
CA LEU A 262 53.64 13.54 -36.63
C LEU A 262 53.05 13.89 -35.27
N ALA A 263 53.68 13.43 -34.20
CA ALA A 263 53.33 13.85 -32.84
C ALA A 263 53.78 15.30 -32.62
N LEU A 264 52.92 16.10 -31.98
CA LEU A 264 53.17 17.48 -31.63
C LEU A 264 53.30 17.58 -30.10
N PRO A 265 54.32 18.31 -29.58
CA PRO A 265 54.52 18.46 -28.15
C PRO A 265 53.44 19.31 -27.47
N ALA A 266 52.72 20.13 -28.24
CA ALA A 266 51.59 20.96 -27.82
C ALA A 266 50.66 21.24 -29.01
N PRO A 267 49.44 21.72 -28.77
CA PRO A 267 48.57 22.21 -29.84
C PRO A 267 49.22 23.29 -30.69
N LEU A 268 48.94 23.26 -31.99
CA LEU A 268 49.36 24.31 -32.90
C LEU A 268 48.70 25.61 -32.47
N ALA A 269 49.44 26.71 -32.46
CA ALA A 269 48.89 28.00 -32.11
C ALA A 269 47.79 28.42 -33.11
N ASP A 270 46.62 28.81 -32.59
CA ASP A 270 45.42 29.15 -33.36
C ASP A 270 45.64 30.27 -34.40
N SER A 271 46.65 31.12 -34.22
CA SER A 271 46.99 32.23 -35.12
C SER A 271 48.15 31.93 -36.10
N ALA A 272 48.75 30.75 -36.04
CA ALA A 272 49.93 30.41 -36.84
C ALA A 272 49.54 29.73 -38.16
N SER A 273 50.28 30.06 -39.23
CA SER A 273 50.07 29.52 -40.59
C SER A 273 50.99 28.33 -40.84
N PHE A 274 50.75 27.24 -40.11
CA PHE A 274 51.53 26.01 -40.27
C PHE A 274 51.30 25.38 -41.65
N GLN A 275 52.39 24.90 -42.24
CA GLN A 275 52.40 24.17 -43.51
C GLN A 275 53.03 22.80 -43.31
N LEU A 276 52.46 21.79 -43.94
CA LEU A 276 52.92 20.41 -43.96
C LEU A 276 53.71 20.14 -45.24
N SER A 277 54.83 19.44 -45.12
CA SER A 277 55.60 18.92 -46.24
C SER A 277 56.14 17.53 -45.95
N VAL A 278 56.40 16.76 -47.01
CA VAL A 278 57.09 15.47 -46.94
C VAL A 278 58.30 15.51 -47.86
N THR A 279 59.47 15.12 -47.35
CA THR A 279 60.73 15.08 -48.11
C THR A 279 61.14 13.63 -48.34
N ALA A 280 61.37 13.22 -49.59
CA ALA A 280 61.95 11.92 -49.91
C ALA A 280 63.49 12.02 -49.89
N LEU A 281 64.18 11.19 -49.10
CA LEU A 281 65.62 11.31 -48.83
C LEU A 281 66.43 10.14 -49.43
N THR A 282 67.62 10.44 -49.99
CA THR A 282 68.62 9.44 -50.40
C THR A 282 69.66 9.20 -49.31
N ALA A 283 70.41 8.10 -49.42
CA ALA A 283 71.48 7.78 -48.46
C ALA A 283 72.65 8.78 -48.47
N SER A 284 72.78 9.59 -49.53
CA SER A 284 73.87 10.57 -49.71
C SER A 284 73.50 11.97 -49.22
N GLY A 285 72.32 12.16 -48.62
CA GLY A 285 71.87 13.46 -48.11
C GLY A 285 71.11 14.32 -49.13
N ALA A 286 70.82 13.82 -50.32
CA ALA A 286 69.96 14.52 -51.29
C ALA A 286 68.47 14.26 -50.98
N GLY A 287 67.61 15.26 -51.18
CA GLY A 287 66.17 15.08 -50.91
C GLY A 287 65.22 15.85 -51.82
N LEU A 288 64.05 15.28 -52.10
CA LEU A 288 62.98 15.88 -52.91
C LEU A 288 61.81 16.28 -52.00
N VAL A 289 61.50 17.57 -51.91
CA VAL A 289 60.47 18.12 -50.98
C VAL A 289 59.12 18.25 -51.67
N SER A 290 58.02 17.84 -51.03
CA SER A 290 56.66 18.05 -51.57
C SER A 290 56.27 19.53 -51.64
N PRO A 291 55.24 19.89 -52.43
CA PRO A 291 54.54 21.16 -52.23
C PRO A 291 54.05 21.32 -50.78
N LEU A 292 54.01 22.57 -50.31
CA LEU A 292 53.57 22.92 -48.97
C LEU A 292 52.03 22.88 -48.89
N ALA A 293 51.47 22.13 -47.94
CA ALA A 293 50.04 22.04 -47.70
C ALA A 293 49.64 22.80 -46.43
N ALA A 294 48.66 23.70 -46.49
CA ALA A 294 48.21 24.44 -45.32
C ALA A 294 47.60 23.51 -44.26
N ILE A 295 47.84 23.80 -42.97
CA ILE A 295 47.21 23.12 -41.84
C ILE A 295 46.16 24.05 -41.23
N VAL A 296 44.94 23.56 -41.06
CA VAL A 296 43.96 24.21 -40.17
C VAL A 296 44.45 24.02 -38.74
N SER A 297 45.07 25.06 -38.18
CA SER A 297 45.64 25.04 -36.82
C SER A 297 44.58 25.19 -35.72
N THR A 298 43.43 25.76 -36.04
CA THR A 298 42.31 25.99 -35.09
C THR A 298 41.33 24.82 -35.09
N ARG A 299 40.83 24.43 -33.91
CA ARG A 299 39.85 23.34 -33.78
C ARG A 299 38.45 23.89 -33.48
N PRO A 300 37.39 23.35 -34.10
CA PRO A 300 36.02 23.72 -33.76
C PRO A 300 35.65 23.18 -32.37
N VAL A 301 34.96 24.01 -31.57
CA VAL A 301 34.46 23.66 -30.24
C VAL A 301 32.93 23.68 -30.26
N LEU A 302 32.31 22.56 -29.91
CA LEU A 302 30.86 22.44 -29.81
C LEU A 302 30.33 23.26 -28.62
N THR A 303 29.32 24.11 -28.88
CA THR A 303 28.66 24.96 -27.88
C THR A 303 27.20 24.58 -27.65
N ALA A 304 26.59 23.79 -28.54
CA ALA A 304 25.30 23.13 -28.31
C ALA A 304 25.18 21.84 -29.14
N ALA A 305 24.49 20.85 -28.58
CA ALA A 305 24.05 19.66 -29.29
C ALA A 305 22.62 19.29 -28.88
N ASP A 306 21.66 19.53 -29.79
CA ASP A 306 20.24 19.28 -29.56
C ASP A 306 19.77 18.09 -30.39
N TYR A 307 19.40 17.02 -29.69
CA TYR A 307 18.83 15.80 -30.30
C TYR A 307 17.32 15.75 -30.08
N ASN A 308 16.55 15.54 -31.15
CA ASN A 308 15.07 15.49 -31.10
C ASN A 308 14.48 14.17 -31.63
N GLY A 309 15.31 13.14 -31.82
CA GLY A 309 14.88 11.84 -32.35
C GLY A 309 14.92 11.72 -33.88
N SER A 310 14.83 12.83 -34.61
CA SER A 310 14.82 12.85 -36.09
C SER A 310 15.96 13.65 -36.71
N ALA A 311 16.62 14.50 -35.93
CA ALA A 311 17.78 15.26 -36.32
C ALA A 311 18.67 15.54 -35.10
N LEU A 312 19.96 15.77 -35.37
CA LEU A 312 20.91 16.31 -34.42
C LEU A 312 21.35 17.69 -34.90
N LYS A 313 21.03 18.75 -34.13
CA LYS A 313 21.52 20.10 -34.40
C LYS A 313 22.77 20.34 -33.57
N LEU A 314 23.82 20.85 -34.21
CA LEU A 314 25.08 21.19 -33.57
C LEU A 314 25.36 22.68 -33.76
N ASP A 315 25.73 23.36 -32.69
CA ASP A 315 26.24 24.73 -32.72
C ASP A 315 27.71 24.72 -32.24
N TRP A 316 28.55 25.55 -32.84
CA TRP A 316 29.99 25.57 -32.56
C TRP A 316 30.62 26.95 -32.74
N VAL A 317 31.81 27.09 -32.18
CA VAL A 317 32.70 28.24 -32.37
C VAL A 317 34.06 27.77 -32.85
N ILE A 318 34.72 28.59 -33.67
CA ILE A 318 36.11 28.39 -34.06
C ILE A 318 36.79 29.76 -34.19
N PRO A 319 38.01 29.96 -33.68
CA PRO A 319 38.79 31.15 -33.96
C PRO A 319 39.00 31.31 -35.48
N TYR A 320 39.05 32.56 -35.97
CA TYR A 320 39.21 32.81 -37.40
C TYR A 320 40.50 32.15 -37.94
N ASN A 321 40.34 31.28 -38.95
CA ASN A 321 41.46 30.65 -39.64
C ASN A 321 41.19 30.65 -41.15
N PRO A 322 42.05 31.31 -41.96
CA PRO A 322 41.84 31.45 -43.40
C PRO A 322 41.94 30.12 -44.16
N ALA A 323 42.46 29.05 -43.55
CA ALA A 323 42.54 27.73 -44.16
C ALA A 323 41.21 26.97 -44.12
N VAL A 324 40.23 27.42 -43.33
CA VAL A 324 38.91 26.75 -43.21
C VAL A 324 38.04 27.09 -44.41
N THR A 325 37.48 26.06 -45.05
CA THR A 325 36.58 26.22 -46.22
C THR A 325 35.15 25.73 -45.95
N GLY A 326 34.94 24.99 -44.87
CA GLY A 326 33.65 24.46 -44.45
C GLY A 326 33.80 23.46 -43.31
N TYR A 327 32.73 22.76 -42.97
CA TYR A 327 32.69 21.83 -41.85
C TYR A 327 32.06 20.50 -42.23
N THR A 328 32.51 19.42 -41.60
CA THR A 328 31.85 18.12 -41.62
C THR A 328 31.33 17.81 -40.22
N LEU A 329 30.02 17.67 -40.08
CA LEU A 329 29.34 17.29 -38.85
C LEU A 329 29.22 15.78 -38.83
N GLN A 330 29.49 15.15 -37.69
CA GLN A 330 29.38 13.70 -37.51
C GLN A 330 28.70 13.36 -36.19
N ALA A 331 27.81 12.36 -36.24
CA ALA A 331 27.35 11.61 -35.08
C ALA A 331 27.88 10.19 -35.22
N LEU A 332 28.71 9.73 -34.29
CA LEU A 332 29.41 8.45 -34.33
C LEU A 332 29.02 7.60 -33.12
N SER A 333 28.67 6.34 -33.36
CA SER A 333 28.58 5.33 -32.31
C SER A 333 29.98 4.79 -32.02
N LEU A 334 30.46 4.98 -30.79
CA LEU A 334 31.73 4.41 -30.33
C LEU A 334 31.66 2.88 -30.21
N SER A 335 30.45 2.32 -30.09
CA SER A 335 30.23 0.90 -29.89
C SER A 335 30.19 0.13 -31.20
N SER A 336 29.49 0.65 -32.22
CA SER A 336 29.24 -0.05 -33.48
C SER A 336 30.04 0.49 -34.66
N GLY A 337 30.63 1.69 -34.54
CA GLY A 337 31.25 2.42 -35.65
C GLY A 337 30.24 3.02 -36.63
N GLN A 338 28.94 2.89 -36.38
CA GLN A 338 27.91 3.54 -37.20
C GLN A 338 28.07 5.06 -37.14
N SER A 339 28.00 5.73 -38.29
CA SER A 339 28.10 7.19 -38.35
C SER A 339 27.03 7.81 -39.25
N PHE A 340 26.58 8.99 -38.85
CA PHE A 340 25.78 9.90 -39.66
C PHE A 340 26.59 11.17 -39.88
N SER A 341 26.56 11.73 -41.09
CA SER A 341 27.33 12.93 -41.39
C SER A 341 26.58 13.91 -42.27
N ALA A 342 26.90 15.19 -42.12
CA ALA A 342 26.42 16.28 -42.96
C ALA A 342 27.56 17.26 -43.21
N THR A 343 27.61 17.87 -44.40
CA THR A 343 28.62 18.86 -44.76
C THR A 343 28.02 20.26 -44.80
N VAL A 344 28.81 21.24 -44.35
CA VAL A 344 28.45 22.66 -44.35
C VAL A 344 29.52 23.41 -45.14
N SER A 345 29.21 23.77 -46.38
CA SER A 345 30.13 24.47 -47.31
C SER A 345 30.19 25.99 -47.07
N ASN A 346 30.33 26.40 -45.81
CA ASN A 346 30.49 27.80 -45.41
C ASN A 346 31.49 27.89 -44.26
N ALA A 347 32.64 28.51 -44.51
CA ALA A 347 33.70 28.69 -43.52
C ALA A 347 33.26 29.51 -42.30
N GLY A 348 32.26 30.39 -42.43
CA GLY A 348 31.72 31.20 -41.34
C GLY A 348 30.53 30.57 -40.60
N ALA A 349 30.14 29.33 -40.92
CA ALA A 349 29.02 28.69 -40.24
C ALA A 349 29.36 28.39 -38.77
N THR A 350 28.42 28.68 -37.88
CA THR A 350 28.49 28.39 -36.44
C THR A 350 27.43 27.38 -36.00
N SER A 351 26.68 26.82 -36.95
CA SER A 351 25.59 25.87 -36.69
C SER A 351 25.29 25.01 -37.91
N GLY A 352 24.75 23.83 -37.69
CA GLY A 352 24.26 22.94 -38.73
C GLY A 352 23.52 21.73 -38.16
N SER A 353 22.94 20.91 -39.04
CA SER A 353 22.13 19.78 -38.61
C SER A 353 22.45 18.52 -39.40
N ILE A 354 22.45 17.39 -38.69
CA ILE A 354 22.54 16.05 -39.23
C ILE A 354 21.12 15.47 -39.24
N PRO A 355 20.48 15.31 -40.41
CA PRO A 355 19.21 14.61 -40.50
C PRO A 355 19.42 13.11 -40.20
N LEU A 356 18.54 12.53 -39.39
CA LEU A 356 18.61 11.13 -38.98
C LEU A 356 17.39 10.41 -39.56
N GLY A 357 17.60 9.47 -40.48
CA GLY A 357 16.52 8.69 -41.10
C GLY A 357 15.78 7.76 -40.12
N ALA A 358 16.34 7.56 -38.93
CA ALA A 358 15.74 6.87 -37.80
C ALA A 358 16.37 7.40 -36.49
N PRO A 359 15.70 7.26 -35.33
CA PRO A 359 16.29 7.60 -34.04
C PRO A 359 17.60 6.84 -33.79
N LEU A 360 18.56 7.51 -33.16
CA LEU A 360 19.79 6.91 -32.66
C LEU A 360 19.46 5.79 -31.67
N ASP A 361 20.07 4.63 -31.87
CA ASP A 361 19.90 3.46 -31.00
C ASP A 361 20.31 3.80 -29.56
N THR A 362 19.36 3.68 -28.64
CA THR A 362 19.50 4.05 -27.23
C THR A 362 20.41 3.10 -26.44
N THR A 363 20.81 1.96 -27.02
CA THR A 363 21.73 1.00 -26.40
C THR A 363 23.21 1.29 -26.71
N GLN A 364 23.48 2.26 -27.60
CA GLN A 364 24.83 2.59 -28.07
C GLN A 364 25.33 3.92 -27.50
N ALA A 365 26.64 4.04 -27.33
CA ALA A 365 27.28 5.28 -26.90
C ALA A 365 27.57 6.19 -28.11
N TRP A 366 26.72 7.18 -28.30
CA TRP A 366 26.84 8.14 -29.39
C TRP A 366 27.64 9.39 -28.99
N VAL A 367 28.49 9.88 -29.89
CA VAL A 367 29.21 11.15 -29.77
C VAL A 367 28.98 12.02 -31.00
N ALA A 368 28.99 13.34 -30.81
CA ALA A 368 29.02 14.31 -31.89
C ALA A 368 30.44 14.87 -32.09
N GLN A 369 30.80 15.14 -33.33
CA GLN A 369 32.09 15.74 -33.71
C GLN A 369 31.89 16.73 -34.86
N ILE A 370 32.77 17.73 -34.93
CA ILE A 370 32.87 18.66 -36.06
C ILE A 370 34.30 18.63 -36.58
N ILE A 371 34.46 18.56 -37.89
CA ILE A 371 35.75 18.63 -38.57
C ILE A 371 35.77 19.90 -39.40
N ALA A 372 36.73 20.80 -39.13
CA ALA A 372 36.99 21.97 -39.95
C ALA A 372 37.78 21.53 -41.20
N ASN A 373 37.18 21.71 -42.37
CA ASN A 373 37.73 21.25 -43.64
C ASN A 373 38.67 22.32 -44.22
N ASN A 374 39.70 21.87 -44.95
CA ASN A 374 40.62 22.72 -45.70
C ASN A 374 40.35 22.63 -47.21
N ALA A 375 40.79 23.62 -47.99
CA ALA A 375 40.78 23.55 -49.45
C ALA A 375 41.84 22.57 -49.98
N GLY A 376 41.49 21.80 -51.01
CA GLY A 376 42.43 20.98 -51.77
C GLY A 376 43.09 19.85 -50.96
N ASP A 377 44.42 19.74 -51.06
CA ASP A 377 45.24 18.70 -50.41
C ASP A 377 45.75 19.13 -49.01
N GLY A 378 45.10 20.13 -48.40
CA GLY A 378 45.41 20.65 -47.05
C GLY A 378 45.03 19.73 -45.90
N VAL A 379 45.45 20.08 -44.68
CA VAL A 379 45.15 19.32 -43.46
C VAL A 379 43.95 19.95 -42.74
N GLY A 380 42.87 19.18 -42.55
CA GLY A 380 41.70 19.59 -41.76
C GLY A 380 41.90 19.41 -40.24
N ALA A 381 41.02 19.98 -39.41
CA ALA A 381 41.13 19.91 -37.95
C ALA A 381 39.88 19.31 -37.28
N GLU A 382 40.09 18.31 -36.44
CA GLU A 382 39.01 17.65 -35.69
C GLU A 382 38.72 18.36 -34.36
N GLY A 383 37.44 18.68 -34.12
CA GLY A 383 36.93 19.12 -32.83
C GLY A 383 36.86 17.99 -31.80
N GLU A 384 36.48 18.34 -30.57
CA GLU A 384 36.30 17.36 -29.48
C GLU A 384 35.06 16.47 -29.69
N LEU A 385 35.13 15.25 -29.16
CA LEU A 385 33.99 14.32 -29.14
C LEU A 385 33.05 14.70 -27.99
N LEU A 386 31.80 15.04 -28.31
CA LEU A 386 30.79 15.41 -27.32
C LEU A 386 29.76 14.27 -27.16
N PRO A 387 29.66 13.60 -26.00
CA PRO A 387 28.68 12.55 -25.76
C PRO A 387 27.24 13.02 -25.93
N LEU A 388 26.42 12.27 -26.68
CA LEU A 388 25.00 12.58 -26.88
C LEU A 388 24.11 11.87 -25.85
N ILE A 389 23.00 12.51 -25.48
CA ILE A 389 21.95 11.92 -24.62
C ILE A 389 20.90 11.28 -25.55
N THR A 390 20.75 9.96 -25.52
CA THR A 390 19.79 9.19 -26.33
C THR A 390 18.77 8.46 -25.44
N GLY A 391 17.53 8.30 -25.92
CA GLY A 391 16.42 7.74 -25.12
C GLY A 391 15.67 8.79 -24.28
N SER A 392 14.65 8.38 -23.52
CA SER A 392 13.81 9.30 -22.73
C SER A 392 13.95 9.03 -21.23
N ALA A 393 13.72 10.06 -20.41
CA ALA A 393 13.58 9.86 -18.97
C ALA A 393 12.26 9.11 -18.67
N SER A 394 12.27 8.22 -17.69
CA SER A 394 11.09 7.43 -17.30
C SER A 394 10.52 7.91 -15.98
N PHE A 395 9.20 8.10 -15.91
CA PHE A 395 8.52 8.45 -14.66
C PHE A 395 8.52 7.25 -13.71
N THR A 396 8.82 7.48 -12.45
CA THR A 396 8.69 6.49 -11.37
C THR A 396 7.53 6.83 -10.45
N SER A 397 7.17 8.12 -10.31
CA SER A 397 6.03 8.55 -9.49
C SER A 397 5.43 9.89 -9.97
N LEU A 398 4.10 9.99 -9.96
CA LEU A 398 3.31 11.22 -10.08
C LEU A 398 2.26 11.23 -8.95
N VAL A 399 2.46 12.06 -7.95
CA VAL A 399 1.60 12.14 -6.76
C VAL A 399 1.02 13.54 -6.63
N VAL A 400 -0.28 13.66 -6.87
CA VAL A 400 -1.02 14.88 -6.58
C VAL A 400 -1.21 14.99 -5.06
N SER A 401 -0.97 16.17 -4.49
CA SER A 401 -1.20 16.42 -3.08
C SER A 401 -2.67 16.25 -2.72
N ALA A 402 -2.96 15.91 -1.47
CA ALA A 402 -4.32 15.58 -1.04
C ALA A 402 -5.33 16.72 -1.28
N ASP A 403 -4.87 17.97 -1.20
CA ASP A 403 -5.64 19.20 -1.47
C ASP A 403 -5.77 19.53 -2.97
N GLY A 404 -5.14 18.76 -3.86
CA GLY A 404 -5.11 19.02 -5.30
C GLY A 404 -4.24 20.21 -5.74
N GLY A 405 -3.50 20.84 -4.82
CA GLY A 405 -2.77 22.09 -5.10
C GLY A 405 -1.38 21.88 -5.72
N SER A 406 -0.79 20.70 -5.62
CA SER A 406 0.57 20.42 -6.10
C SER A 406 0.74 19.00 -6.63
N LEU A 407 1.77 18.78 -7.43
CA LEU A 407 2.16 17.52 -8.04
C LEU A 407 3.63 17.23 -7.72
N ASP A 408 3.88 16.15 -7.01
CA ASP A 408 5.20 15.57 -6.76
C ASP A 408 5.54 14.58 -7.88
N ILE A 409 6.70 14.77 -8.50
CA ILE A 409 7.14 14.07 -9.71
C ILE A 409 8.50 13.44 -9.40
N THR A 410 8.65 12.15 -9.68
CA THR A 410 9.93 11.43 -9.59
C THR A 410 10.20 10.70 -10.90
N TRP A 411 11.46 10.69 -11.34
CA TRP A 411 11.86 10.05 -12.59
C TRP A 411 13.24 9.38 -12.50
N GLN A 412 13.60 8.63 -13.53
CA GLN A 412 14.93 8.08 -13.74
C GLN A 412 15.49 8.61 -15.07
N ALA A 413 16.79 8.93 -15.08
CA ALA A 413 17.48 9.41 -16.28
C ALA A 413 17.59 8.29 -17.35
N PRO A 414 17.73 8.64 -18.65
CA PRO A 414 17.96 7.66 -19.71
C PRO A 414 19.25 6.86 -19.47
N ALA A 415 19.30 5.62 -19.96
CA ALA A 415 20.48 4.76 -19.82
C ALA A 415 21.77 5.38 -20.43
N SER A 416 21.64 6.25 -21.44
CA SER A 416 22.76 6.98 -22.04
C SER A 416 23.37 8.04 -21.10
N LEU A 417 22.78 8.29 -19.93
CA LEU A 417 23.13 9.36 -19.02
C LEU A 417 23.07 8.88 -17.57
N THR A 418 24.24 8.59 -16.99
CA THR A 418 24.34 8.08 -15.61
C THR A 418 24.12 9.13 -14.53
N SER A 419 24.34 10.42 -14.86
CA SER A 419 24.08 11.56 -13.96
C SER A 419 23.71 12.82 -14.77
N PRO A 420 22.42 13.20 -14.89
CA PRO A 420 22.04 14.49 -15.45
C PRO A 420 22.48 15.62 -14.53
N GLU A 421 23.07 16.67 -15.10
CA GLU A 421 23.30 17.93 -14.37
C GLU A 421 21.97 18.68 -14.17
N LEU A 422 21.04 18.52 -15.12
CA LEU A 422 19.75 19.19 -15.13
C LEU A 422 18.69 18.34 -15.85
N THR A 423 17.47 18.28 -15.33
CA THR A 423 16.30 17.84 -16.09
C THR A 423 15.28 18.96 -16.15
N THR A 424 14.81 19.29 -17.36
CA THR A 424 13.70 20.24 -17.53
C THR A 424 12.39 19.49 -17.37
N VAL A 425 11.58 19.89 -16.40
CA VAL A 425 10.24 19.38 -16.16
C VAL A 425 9.24 20.38 -16.70
N SER A 426 8.39 19.95 -17.63
CA SER A 426 7.39 20.80 -18.30
C SER A 426 5.99 20.36 -17.89
N LEU A 427 5.14 21.29 -17.47
CA LEU A 427 3.71 21.05 -17.35
C LEU A 427 3.05 21.41 -18.67
N LEU A 428 2.38 20.43 -19.29
CA LEU A 428 1.66 20.60 -20.53
C LEU A 428 0.16 20.66 -20.26
N LEU A 429 -0.49 21.69 -20.81
CA LEU A 429 -1.93 21.87 -20.84
C LEU A 429 -2.39 21.57 -22.27
N ASP A 430 -3.15 20.48 -22.47
CA ASP A 430 -3.59 20.01 -23.80
C ASP A 430 -2.42 19.85 -24.80
N GLY A 431 -1.27 19.37 -24.30
CA GLY A 431 -0.05 19.21 -25.08
C GLY A 431 0.74 20.50 -25.35
N ILE A 432 0.28 21.65 -24.84
CA ILE A 432 0.99 22.93 -24.92
C ILE A 432 1.75 23.16 -23.63
N VAL A 433 3.04 23.47 -23.71
CA VAL A 433 3.86 23.78 -22.53
C VAL A 433 3.34 25.05 -21.85
N GLY A 434 2.75 24.88 -20.67
CA GLY A 434 2.25 25.98 -19.84
C GLY A 434 3.32 26.54 -18.89
N SER A 435 4.19 25.68 -18.37
CA SER A 435 5.32 26.09 -17.51
C SER A 435 6.47 25.10 -17.57
N THR A 436 7.71 25.58 -17.45
CA THR A 436 8.91 24.74 -17.40
C THR A 436 9.75 25.08 -16.18
N PHE A 437 10.29 24.07 -15.50
CA PHE A 437 11.24 24.23 -14.41
C PHE A 437 12.49 23.38 -14.65
N ALA A 438 13.64 23.93 -14.29
CA ALA A 438 14.92 23.28 -14.39
C ALA A 438 15.27 22.68 -13.02
N VAL A 439 15.47 21.36 -12.95
CA VAL A 439 15.61 20.65 -11.67
C VAL A 439 16.93 19.90 -11.62
N ASN A 440 17.67 20.12 -10.53
CA ASN A 440 18.88 19.36 -10.19
C ASN A 440 18.44 18.11 -9.43
N GLY A 441 18.66 16.92 -10.02
CA GLY A 441 18.25 15.63 -9.45
C GLY A 441 17.05 15.00 -10.16
N ASN A 442 16.34 14.11 -9.45
CA ASN A 442 15.36 13.17 -10.01
C ASN A 442 13.94 13.38 -9.46
N THR A 443 13.70 14.47 -8.73
CA THR A 443 12.43 14.78 -8.05
C THR A 443 12.08 16.25 -8.20
N ALA A 444 10.80 16.57 -8.45
CA ALA A 444 10.27 17.93 -8.50
C ALA A 444 8.90 18.03 -7.85
N ARG A 445 8.57 19.22 -7.32
CA ARG A 445 7.20 19.58 -6.91
C ARG A 445 6.73 20.75 -7.76
N LEU A 446 5.59 20.60 -8.42
CA LEU A 446 4.96 21.65 -9.23
C LEU A 446 3.63 22.06 -8.58
N ALA A 447 3.35 23.36 -8.55
CA ALA A 447 2.00 23.83 -8.23
C ALA A 447 1.08 23.56 -9.44
N LEU A 448 -0.12 23.03 -9.18
CA LEU A 448 -1.12 22.84 -10.22
C LEU A 448 -1.93 24.13 -10.39
N PRO A 449 -2.21 24.58 -11.63
CA PRO A 449 -2.98 25.79 -11.86
C PRO A 449 -4.44 25.61 -11.38
N VAL A 450 -4.95 26.59 -10.64
CA VAL A 450 -6.23 26.51 -9.89
C VAL A 450 -7.48 26.46 -10.79
N ASN A 451 -7.36 26.47 -12.13
CA ASN A 451 -8.48 26.47 -13.08
C ASN A 451 -8.13 25.75 -14.40
N ALA A 452 -7.78 24.47 -14.36
CA ALA A 452 -7.74 23.65 -15.57
C ALA A 452 -9.17 23.25 -15.96
N ALA A 453 -9.87 24.11 -16.71
CA ALA A 453 -11.24 23.89 -17.17
C ALA A 453 -11.35 22.72 -18.16
N GLY A 454 -11.30 21.47 -17.67
CA GLY A 454 -11.41 20.26 -18.48
C GLY A 454 -10.20 19.94 -19.37
N ALA A 455 -9.13 20.75 -19.30
CA ALA A 455 -7.89 20.52 -20.05
C ALA A 455 -7.14 19.28 -19.54
N ALA A 456 -6.59 18.49 -20.47
CA ALA A 456 -5.75 17.35 -20.13
C ALA A 456 -4.37 17.84 -19.69
N LEU A 457 -4.03 17.59 -18.42
CA LEU A 457 -2.72 17.92 -17.84
C LEU A 457 -1.76 16.75 -18.02
N SER A 458 -0.59 17.00 -18.59
CA SER A 458 0.51 16.03 -18.65
C SER A 458 1.84 16.66 -18.24
N VAL A 459 2.79 15.84 -17.81
CA VAL A 459 4.15 16.28 -17.48
C VAL A 459 5.11 15.74 -18.53
N GLY A 460 6.01 16.59 -19.02
CA GLY A 460 7.11 16.23 -19.92
C GLY A 460 8.48 16.34 -19.23
N LEU A 461 9.40 15.43 -19.54
CA LEU A 461 10.78 15.43 -19.04
C LEU A 461 11.79 15.57 -20.19
N ALA A 462 12.76 16.47 -20.05
CA ALA A 462 13.86 16.66 -21.00
C ALA A 462 15.22 16.74 -20.26
N PRO A 463 16.02 15.66 -20.25
CA PRO A 463 17.32 15.64 -19.58
C PRO A 463 18.39 16.41 -20.36
N ALA A 464 19.31 17.05 -19.63
CA ALA A 464 20.43 17.81 -20.19
C ALA A 464 21.72 17.60 -19.37
N ARG A 465 22.87 17.75 -20.05
CA ARG A 465 24.21 17.76 -19.44
C ARG A 465 25.11 18.70 -20.21
N GLY A 466 25.66 19.71 -19.53
CA GLY A 466 26.40 20.80 -20.17
C GLY A 466 25.63 21.40 -21.34
N VAL A 467 26.21 21.31 -22.54
CA VAL A 467 25.67 21.85 -23.79
C VAL A 467 24.82 20.84 -24.59
N VAL A 468 24.61 19.64 -24.06
CA VAL A 468 23.87 18.55 -24.74
C VAL A 468 22.46 18.46 -24.17
N ARG A 469 21.46 18.47 -25.06
CA ARG A 469 20.04 18.34 -24.69
C ARG A 469 19.38 17.23 -25.49
N ASN A 470 18.55 16.46 -24.81
CA ASN A 470 17.59 15.57 -25.46
C ASN A 470 16.18 16.13 -25.29
N THR A 471 15.56 16.45 -26.42
CA THR A 471 14.24 17.10 -26.49
C THR A 471 13.10 16.12 -26.78
N CYS A 472 13.38 14.82 -26.84
CA CYS A 472 12.36 13.77 -26.91
C CYS A 472 11.60 13.70 -25.58
N THR A 473 10.38 14.24 -25.55
CA THR A 473 9.56 14.28 -24.33
C THR A 473 8.74 12.99 -24.16
N SER A 474 8.92 12.31 -23.03
CA SER A 474 7.92 11.39 -22.49
C SER A 474 6.87 12.23 -21.77
N ALA A 475 5.62 12.20 -22.22
CA ALA A 475 4.51 12.91 -21.58
C ALA A 475 3.59 11.92 -20.86
N LEU A 476 3.35 12.12 -19.55
CA LEU A 476 2.45 11.28 -18.76
C LEU A 476 1.32 12.12 -18.16
N GLY A 477 0.08 11.64 -18.28
CA GLY A 477 -1.11 12.33 -17.80
C GLY A 477 -1.18 12.40 -16.28
N VAL A 478 -1.62 13.55 -15.74
CA VAL A 478 -1.78 13.77 -14.30
C VAL A 478 -3.16 13.26 -13.85
N PRO A 479 -3.24 12.41 -12.81
CA PRO A 479 -4.52 11.87 -12.33
C PRO A 479 -5.28 12.92 -11.50
N LEU A 480 -6.11 13.74 -12.14
CA LEU A 480 -6.85 14.82 -11.46
C LEU A 480 -8.29 14.46 -11.04
N GLY A 481 -8.78 13.29 -11.43
CA GLY A 481 -10.12 12.86 -11.06
C GLY A 481 -10.26 12.60 -9.55
N ILE A 482 -11.26 13.22 -8.93
CA ILE A 482 -11.59 13.02 -7.52
C ILE A 482 -12.70 11.96 -7.43
N PRO A 483 -12.43 10.77 -6.84
CA PRO A 483 -13.46 9.75 -6.68
C PRO A 483 -14.55 10.22 -5.71
N GLN A 484 -15.81 9.84 -5.93
CA GLN A 484 -16.94 10.25 -5.10
C GLN A 484 -17.48 9.04 -4.34
N ILE A 485 -17.46 9.12 -3.00
CA ILE A 485 -18.13 8.12 -2.15
C ILE A 485 -19.64 8.20 -2.43
N SER A 486 -20.25 7.04 -2.60
CA SER A 486 -21.64 6.86 -3.06
C SER A 486 -22.54 6.19 -2.01
N GLY A 487 -21.96 5.62 -0.95
CA GLY A 487 -22.73 5.04 0.14
C GLY A 487 -21.88 4.39 1.22
N TRP A 488 -22.43 4.34 2.43
CA TRP A 488 -21.96 3.56 3.56
C TRP A 488 -23.13 2.73 4.11
N ASP A 489 -22.98 1.42 4.17
CA ASP A 489 -24.00 0.52 4.71
C ASP A 489 -23.39 -0.48 5.69
N THR A 490 -23.82 -0.46 6.95
CA THR A 490 -23.38 -1.42 7.96
C THR A 490 -24.31 -2.64 7.97
N ASP A 491 -23.74 -3.82 7.91
CA ASP A 491 -24.47 -5.08 8.01
C ASP A 491 -25.01 -5.29 9.43
N ALA A 492 -26.30 -5.59 9.52
CA ALA A 492 -27.04 -5.69 10.79
C ALA A 492 -26.61 -6.90 11.66
N VAL A 493 -25.97 -7.91 11.06
CA VAL A 493 -25.57 -9.15 11.73
C VAL A 493 -24.11 -9.11 12.16
N SER A 494 -23.21 -8.84 11.22
CA SER A 494 -21.76 -8.88 11.43
C SER A 494 -21.19 -7.57 11.98
N GLY A 495 -21.92 -6.46 11.86
CA GLY A 495 -21.43 -5.11 12.19
C GLY A 495 -20.33 -4.60 11.26
N SER A 496 -20.00 -5.33 10.19
CA SER A 496 -19.07 -4.87 9.15
C SER A 496 -19.77 -3.86 8.25
N GLY A 497 -19.07 -2.84 7.79
CA GLY A 497 -19.65 -1.83 6.91
C GLY A 497 -19.04 -1.81 5.52
N THR A 498 -19.89 -1.66 4.51
CA THR A 498 -19.49 -1.58 3.11
C THR A 498 -19.47 -0.13 2.67
N LEU A 499 -18.27 0.36 2.32
CA LEU A 499 -18.08 1.67 1.70
C LEU A 499 -18.06 1.49 0.19
N SER A 500 -18.83 2.30 -0.54
CA SER A 500 -18.92 2.24 -2.01
C SER A 500 -18.67 3.61 -2.64
N TRP A 501 -18.11 3.65 -3.85
CA TRP A 501 -17.83 4.88 -4.60
C TRP A 501 -18.03 4.69 -6.11
N GLY A 502 -18.18 5.80 -6.83
CA GLY A 502 -18.27 5.79 -8.29
C GLY A 502 -16.95 5.42 -8.96
N ALA A 503 -17.00 4.64 -10.05
CA ALA A 503 -15.83 4.34 -10.86
C ALA A 503 -15.31 5.61 -11.54
N LEU A 504 -14.02 5.90 -11.38
CA LEU A 504 -13.30 6.94 -12.08
C LEU A 504 -12.67 6.37 -13.36
N SER A 505 -13.02 6.94 -14.51
CA SER A 505 -12.47 6.54 -15.80
C SER A 505 -10.94 6.65 -15.82
N GLY A 506 -10.25 5.60 -16.27
CA GLY A 506 -8.79 5.57 -16.35
C GLY A 506 -8.05 5.47 -15.02
N ALA A 507 -8.75 5.29 -13.88
CA ALA A 507 -8.09 5.08 -12.59
C ALA A 507 -7.49 3.67 -12.49
N PRO A 508 -6.20 3.52 -12.15
CA PRO A 508 -5.56 2.20 -12.01
C PRO A 508 -5.98 1.46 -10.72
N GLY A 509 -6.64 2.14 -9.81
CA GLY A 509 -7.09 1.65 -8.51
C GLY A 509 -7.44 2.81 -7.58
N TYR A 510 -7.71 2.48 -6.31
CA TYR A 510 -8.06 3.44 -5.27
C TYR A 510 -7.28 3.15 -3.99
N ARG A 511 -6.96 4.22 -3.25
CA ARG A 511 -6.43 4.13 -1.90
C ARG A 511 -7.41 4.77 -0.93
N LEU A 512 -7.98 3.96 -0.05
CA LEU A 512 -8.81 4.39 1.05
C LEU A 512 -7.92 4.73 2.25
N SER A 513 -8.03 5.95 2.77
CA SER A 513 -7.41 6.34 4.03
C SER A 513 -8.47 6.28 5.12
N LEU A 514 -8.23 5.40 6.10
CA LEU A 514 -9.05 5.25 7.28
C LEU A 514 -8.49 6.09 8.43
N PRO A 515 -9.33 6.45 9.40
CA PRO A 515 -8.85 7.14 10.59
C PRO A 515 -7.92 6.23 11.42
N GLY A 516 -6.88 6.84 12.01
CA GLY A 516 -5.74 6.12 12.62
C GLY A 516 -4.53 5.93 11.71
N GLY A 517 -4.57 6.44 10.47
CA GLY A 517 -3.43 6.42 9.52
C GLY A 517 -3.32 5.12 8.70
N GLN A 518 -4.29 4.22 8.81
CA GLN A 518 -4.33 3.01 7.99
C GLN A 518 -4.72 3.34 6.54
N HIS A 519 -4.04 2.72 5.58
CA HIS A 519 -4.36 2.80 4.16
C HIS A 519 -4.69 1.42 3.61
N LEU A 520 -5.71 1.35 2.75
CA LEU A 520 -6.09 0.15 2.01
C LEU A 520 -6.05 0.44 0.51
N ASP A 521 -5.29 -0.37 -0.22
CA ASP A 521 -5.22 -0.33 -1.69
C ASP A 521 -6.26 -1.27 -2.29
N LEU A 522 -7.06 -0.76 -3.22
CA LEU A 522 -8.31 -1.36 -3.67
C LEU A 522 -8.42 -1.26 -5.20
N THR A 523 -8.90 -2.33 -5.83
CA THR A 523 -9.11 -2.38 -7.29
C THR A 523 -10.58 -2.27 -7.69
N GLY A 524 -11.51 -2.47 -6.75
CA GLY A 524 -12.96 -2.37 -6.96
C GLY A 524 -13.52 -0.98 -6.63
N THR A 525 -14.85 -0.86 -6.71
CA THR A 525 -15.63 0.33 -6.35
C THR A 525 -16.32 0.24 -4.99
N SER A 526 -16.00 -0.81 -4.23
CA SER A 526 -16.51 -1.02 -2.89
C SER A 526 -15.52 -1.81 -2.05
N THR A 527 -15.57 -1.63 -0.73
CA THR A 527 -14.81 -2.46 0.21
C THR A 527 -15.60 -2.66 1.51
N THR A 528 -15.40 -3.80 2.15
CA THR A 528 -15.98 -4.11 3.46
C THR A 528 -14.94 -3.87 4.54
N LEU A 529 -15.32 -3.06 5.53
CA LEU A 529 -14.54 -2.76 6.72
C LEU A 529 -15.07 -3.55 7.90
N THR A 530 -14.19 -4.28 8.57
CA THR A 530 -14.52 -5.04 9.78
C THR A 530 -14.76 -4.12 10.98
N PRO A 531 -15.49 -4.57 12.03
CA PRO A 531 -15.66 -3.79 13.26
C PRO A 531 -14.33 -3.32 13.88
N ALA A 532 -13.26 -4.13 13.78
CA ALA A 532 -11.94 -3.77 14.28
C ALA A 532 -11.33 -2.58 13.53
N GLN A 533 -11.50 -2.52 12.19
CA GLN A 533 -11.04 -1.39 11.37
C GLN A 533 -11.86 -0.12 11.60
N LEU A 534 -13.09 -0.25 12.09
CA LEU A 534 -13.96 0.88 12.44
C LEU A 534 -13.66 1.43 13.84
N ALA A 535 -13.25 0.57 14.78
CA ALA A 535 -12.98 0.94 16.16
C ALA A 535 -11.74 1.85 16.33
N SER A 536 -10.77 1.81 15.41
CA SER A 536 -9.57 2.66 15.44
C SER A 536 -9.84 4.12 15.02
N GLY A 537 -11.09 4.46 14.68
CA GLY A 537 -11.41 5.62 13.85
C GLY A 537 -11.69 6.96 14.52
N GLY A 538 -11.73 7.04 15.85
CA GLY A 538 -12.28 8.23 16.53
C GLY A 538 -13.77 8.47 16.21
N ASN A 539 -14.35 9.55 16.73
CA ASN A 539 -15.77 9.88 16.53
C ASN A 539 -15.93 11.37 16.15
N PRO A 540 -16.38 11.71 14.93
CA PRO A 540 -16.76 10.81 13.84
C PRO A 540 -15.55 10.21 13.11
N ALA A 541 -15.69 8.99 12.59
CA ALA A 541 -14.67 8.36 11.76
C ALA A 541 -14.72 8.96 10.35
N LEU A 542 -13.69 9.70 9.97
CA LEU A 542 -13.57 10.33 8.64
C LEU A 542 -12.78 9.44 7.69
N ALA A 543 -13.37 9.11 6.55
CA ALA A 543 -12.71 8.39 5.46
C ALA A 543 -12.43 9.33 4.29
N THR A 544 -11.29 9.16 3.64
CA THR A 544 -10.97 9.83 2.37
C THR A 544 -10.52 8.78 1.35
N LEU A 545 -10.96 8.95 0.12
CA LEU A 545 -10.62 8.10 -1.01
C LEU A 545 -9.88 8.91 -2.07
N ARG A 546 -8.85 8.33 -2.68
CA ARG A 546 -8.13 8.89 -3.83
C ARG A 546 -7.86 7.81 -4.87
N SER A 547 -7.67 8.19 -6.12
CA SER A 547 -7.16 7.26 -7.14
C SER A 547 -5.70 6.95 -6.83
N ALA A 548 -5.31 5.68 -6.90
CA ALA A 548 -3.95 5.25 -6.64
C ALA A 548 -3.65 3.92 -7.35
N GLY A 549 -2.49 3.81 -7.98
CA GLY A 549 -2.05 2.56 -8.58
C GLY A 549 -0.75 2.70 -9.35
N VAL A 550 -0.28 1.61 -9.96
CA VAL A 550 0.94 1.58 -10.77
C VAL A 550 0.56 1.33 -12.22
N VAL A 551 0.98 2.21 -13.13
CA VAL A 551 0.79 2.09 -14.58
C VAL A 551 2.16 2.19 -15.23
N ASP A 552 2.54 1.19 -16.05
CA ASP A 552 3.82 1.14 -16.76
C ASP A 552 5.04 1.40 -15.87
N GLY A 553 5.01 0.92 -14.61
CA GLY A 553 6.07 1.09 -13.63
C GLY A 553 6.07 2.45 -12.89
N CYS A 554 5.16 3.36 -13.22
CA CYS A 554 4.98 4.65 -12.55
C CYS A 554 3.87 4.57 -11.50
N THR A 555 4.14 5.04 -10.27
CA THR A 555 3.12 5.19 -9.23
C THR A 555 2.29 6.46 -9.49
N LEU A 556 1.00 6.31 -9.74
CA LEU A 556 0.05 7.39 -9.94
C LEU A 556 -0.83 7.54 -8.71
N VAL A 557 -0.90 8.75 -8.13
CA VAL A 557 -1.81 9.07 -7.03
C VAL A 557 -2.52 10.38 -7.32
N GLY A 558 -3.85 10.36 -7.34
CA GLY A 558 -4.68 11.55 -7.53
C GLY A 558 -5.07 12.26 -6.24
N PRO A 559 -5.82 13.37 -6.34
CA PRO A 559 -6.29 14.14 -5.20
C PRO A 559 -7.24 13.32 -4.31
N ALA A 560 -7.35 13.74 -3.04
CA ALA A 560 -8.30 13.13 -2.11
C ALA A 560 -9.71 13.68 -2.32
N SER A 561 -10.70 12.81 -2.14
CA SER A 561 -12.09 13.21 -1.96
C SER A 561 -12.30 14.02 -0.68
N ALA A 562 -13.41 14.73 -0.62
CA ALA A 562 -13.87 15.33 0.62
C ALA A 562 -14.02 14.25 1.70
N ALA A 563 -13.68 14.59 2.94
CA ALA A 563 -13.81 13.68 4.07
C ALA A 563 -15.28 13.24 4.23
N PHE A 564 -15.51 11.94 4.19
CA PHE A 564 -16.82 11.34 4.39
C PHE A 564 -16.92 10.81 5.83
N ALA A 565 -17.90 11.32 6.59
CA ALA A 565 -18.14 10.88 7.95
C ALA A 565 -18.91 9.56 7.96
N LEU A 566 -18.23 8.48 8.32
CA LEU A 566 -18.86 7.17 8.50
C LEU A 566 -19.76 7.21 9.73
N ALA A 567 -21.01 6.77 9.58
CA ALA A 567 -21.92 6.59 10.70
C ALA A 567 -21.38 5.49 11.62
N THR A 568 -20.93 5.86 12.82
CA THR A 568 -20.35 4.94 13.82
C THR A 568 -21.10 4.93 15.16
N THR A 569 -22.17 5.73 15.29
CA THR A 569 -22.93 5.81 16.55
C THR A 569 -24.09 4.81 16.54
N PRO A 570 -24.11 3.79 17.42
CA PRO A 570 -25.21 2.85 17.51
C PRO A 570 -26.45 3.49 18.15
N VAL A 571 -27.63 3.04 17.73
CA VAL A 571 -28.91 3.43 18.33
C VAL A 571 -29.03 2.85 19.75
N ARG A 572 -29.58 3.63 20.68
CA ARG A 572 -29.74 3.25 22.09
C ARG A 572 -31.21 3.15 22.50
N ASP A 573 -31.44 2.57 23.67
CA ASP A 573 -32.75 2.43 24.32
C ASP A 573 -33.82 1.75 23.46
N VAL A 574 -33.37 0.84 22.59
CA VAL A 574 -34.27 0.06 21.73
C VAL A 574 -35.17 -0.81 22.61
N ARG A 575 -36.47 -0.62 22.49
CA ARG A 575 -37.48 -1.49 23.07
C ARG A 575 -38.39 -2.02 22.00
N VAL A 576 -38.78 -3.26 22.19
CA VAL A 576 -39.52 -4.05 21.21
C VAL A 576 -40.69 -4.68 21.92
N GLU A 577 -41.85 -4.59 21.29
CA GLU A 577 -43.07 -5.29 21.69
C GLU A 577 -43.60 -6.01 20.45
N TYR A 578 -43.96 -7.29 20.61
CA TYR A 578 -44.60 -8.08 19.56
C TYR A 578 -45.89 -8.67 20.10
N ASP A 579 -47.02 -8.39 19.45
CA ASP A 579 -48.36 -8.81 19.87
C ASP A 579 -48.87 -10.06 19.14
N GLY A 580 -48.02 -10.77 18.40
CA GLY A 580 -48.43 -11.94 17.61
C GLY A 580 -48.69 -11.63 16.14
N ALA A 581 -48.89 -10.35 15.77
CA ALA A 581 -49.05 -9.93 14.37
C ALA A 581 -48.32 -8.62 14.04
N THR A 582 -48.09 -7.77 15.04
CA THR A 582 -47.48 -6.45 14.89
C THR A 582 -46.22 -6.37 15.73
N LEU A 583 -45.11 -6.02 15.07
CA LEU A 583 -43.87 -5.61 15.71
C LEU A 583 -43.92 -4.09 15.95
N SER A 584 -43.79 -3.68 17.20
CA SER A 584 -43.59 -2.28 17.58
C SER A 584 -42.20 -2.10 18.14
N ALA A 585 -41.47 -1.10 17.66
CA ALA A 585 -40.16 -0.74 18.19
C ALA A 585 -40.09 0.75 18.49
N ARG A 586 -39.42 1.09 19.59
CA ARG A 586 -39.09 2.48 19.96
C ARG A 586 -37.62 2.60 20.35
N TRP A 587 -37.01 3.76 20.09
CA TRP A 587 -35.59 3.98 20.31
C TRP A 587 -35.24 5.45 20.56
N SER A 588 -34.03 5.70 21.04
CA SER A 588 -33.51 7.06 21.23
C SER A 588 -32.98 7.66 19.93
N ALA A 589 -33.17 8.96 19.73
CA ALA A 589 -32.65 9.68 18.57
C ALA A 589 -31.12 9.61 18.50
N VAL A 590 -30.59 9.56 17.27
CA VAL A 590 -29.15 9.70 16.99
C VAL A 590 -28.98 11.05 16.28
N SER A 591 -27.95 11.82 16.65
CA SER A 591 -27.67 13.11 16.00
C SER A 591 -27.57 12.93 14.48
N ASP A 592 -28.22 13.80 13.71
CA ASP A 592 -28.28 13.75 12.25
C ASP A 592 -28.95 12.49 11.66
N GLY A 593 -29.52 11.61 12.50
CA GLY A 593 -30.32 10.48 12.09
C GLY A 593 -31.65 10.95 11.52
N GLN A 594 -31.88 10.75 10.23
CA GLN A 594 -33.12 11.16 9.58
C GLN A 594 -34.16 10.06 9.53
N SER A 595 -33.74 8.82 9.26
CA SER A 595 -34.57 7.63 9.24
C SER A 595 -33.83 6.46 9.89
N TYR A 596 -34.53 5.37 10.19
CA TYR A 596 -33.96 4.20 10.83
C TYR A 596 -34.29 2.93 10.05
N ARG A 597 -33.33 2.02 9.93
CA ARG A 597 -33.54 0.65 9.46
C ARG A 597 -33.77 -0.23 10.69
N VAL A 598 -34.89 -0.94 10.72
CA VAL A 598 -35.26 -1.86 11.80
C VAL A 598 -35.23 -3.28 11.26
N SER A 599 -34.29 -4.10 11.71
CA SER A 599 -34.09 -5.45 11.20
C SER A 599 -34.44 -6.47 12.27
N VAL A 600 -35.32 -7.41 11.95
CA VAL A 600 -35.55 -8.60 12.77
C VAL A 600 -34.50 -9.63 12.40
N LEU A 601 -33.66 -9.98 13.37
CA LEU A 601 -32.64 -11.00 13.25
C LEU A 601 -33.22 -12.36 13.66
N LYS A 602 -32.86 -13.38 12.91
CA LYS A 602 -33.23 -14.77 13.13
C LYS A 602 -31.99 -15.61 13.35
N THR A 603 -31.94 -16.30 14.49
CA THR A 603 -30.88 -17.22 14.87
C THR A 603 -31.38 -18.66 14.87
N VAL A 604 -30.80 -19.49 13.99
CA VAL A 604 -31.08 -20.92 13.87
C VAL A 604 -29.75 -21.66 14.01
N ASP A 605 -29.66 -22.62 14.94
CA ASP A 605 -28.45 -23.42 15.19
C ASP A 605 -27.15 -22.59 15.32
N GLY A 606 -27.24 -21.44 16.00
CA GLY A 606 -26.13 -20.51 16.21
C GLY A 606 -25.80 -19.59 15.03
N THR A 607 -26.45 -19.76 13.87
CA THR A 607 -26.28 -18.87 12.70
C THR A 607 -27.35 -17.78 12.71
N THR A 608 -26.92 -16.52 12.65
CA THR A 608 -27.82 -15.35 12.64
C THR A 608 -27.94 -14.76 11.25
N SER A 609 -29.16 -14.39 10.84
CA SER A 609 -29.49 -13.79 9.55
C SER A 609 -30.59 -12.74 9.73
N VAL A 610 -30.78 -11.84 8.76
CA VAL A 610 -31.96 -10.95 8.76
C VAL A 610 -33.17 -11.74 8.27
N ASP A 611 -34.23 -11.81 9.08
CA ASP A 611 -35.52 -12.40 8.69
C ASP A 611 -36.32 -11.39 7.84
N GLN A 612 -36.45 -10.16 8.34
CA GLN A 612 -37.10 -9.06 7.63
C GLN A 612 -36.53 -7.72 8.10
N ALA A 613 -36.50 -6.73 7.21
CA ALA A 613 -36.10 -5.36 7.53
C ALA A 613 -37.19 -4.36 7.16
N PHE A 614 -37.33 -3.33 7.97
CA PHE A 614 -38.27 -2.23 7.85
C PHE A 614 -37.50 -0.90 7.82
N THR A 615 -38.15 0.14 7.31
CA THR A 615 -37.62 1.51 7.37
C THR A 615 -38.63 2.39 8.09
N SER A 616 -38.14 3.18 9.06
CA SER A 616 -38.97 4.15 9.75
C SER A 616 -39.28 5.35 8.85
N SER A 617 -40.40 6.02 9.12
CA SER A 617 -40.62 7.36 8.58
C SER A 617 -39.60 8.35 9.17
N ALA A 618 -39.32 9.43 8.44
CA ALA A 618 -38.32 10.40 8.88
C ALA A 618 -38.75 11.09 10.19
N GLY A 619 -37.83 11.22 11.14
CA GLY A 619 -38.07 11.82 12.46
C GLY A 619 -38.93 11.00 13.43
N VAL A 620 -39.37 9.80 13.04
CA VAL A 620 -40.15 8.89 13.90
C VAL A 620 -39.21 8.03 14.73
N LEU A 621 -39.46 7.99 16.05
CA LEU A 621 -38.67 7.24 17.05
C LEU A 621 -39.43 6.04 17.65
N GLU A 622 -40.70 5.87 17.28
CA GLU A 622 -41.55 4.75 17.66
C GLU A 622 -42.48 4.43 16.50
N GLN A 623 -42.46 3.19 16.03
CA GLN A 623 -43.30 2.76 14.91
C GLN A 623 -43.63 1.28 15.00
N SER A 624 -44.76 0.91 14.40
CA SER A 624 -45.28 -0.45 14.35
C SER A 624 -45.41 -0.94 12.91
N TRP A 625 -45.15 -2.22 12.68
CA TRP A 625 -45.25 -2.89 11.39
C TRP A 625 -45.95 -4.24 11.53
N ALA A 626 -46.76 -4.61 10.55
CA ALA A 626 -47.21 -5.98 10.42
C ALA A 626 -45.99 -6.89 10.18
N TYR A 627 -45.88 -7.94 10.97
CA TYR A 627 -44.76 -8.87 10.92
C TYR A 627 -45.24 -10.30 11.13
N THR A 628 -44.79 -11.20 10.26
CA THR A 628 -45.04 -12.64 10.38
C THR A 628 -43.70 -13.34 10.33
N PRO A 629 -43.26 -13.99 11.43
CA PRO A 629 -41.95 -14.64 11.46
C PRO A 629 -41.80 -15.73 10.40
N GLY A 630 -40.69 -15.70 9.66
CA GLY A 630 -40.38 -16.75 8.68
C GLY A 630 -40.05 -18.10 9.34
N ASN A 631 -39.56 -18.08 10.59
CA ASN A 631 -39.36 -19.27 11.42
C ASN A 631 -39.62 -18.92 12.90
N PRO A 632 -40.82 -19.19 13.43
CA PRO A 632 -41.18 -18.83 14.81
C PRO A 632 -40.51 -19.72 15.88
N ALA A 633 -39.86 -20.81 15.50
CA ALA A 633 -39.07 -21.65 16.42
C ALA A 633 -37.64 -21.11 16.63
N ALA A 634 -37.20 -20.16 15.81
CA ALA A 634 -35.88 -19.55 15.93
C ALA A 634 -35.80 -18.53 17.07
N GLY A 635 -34.59 -18.23 17.54
CA GLY A 635 -34.35 -17.07 18.38
C GLY A 635 -34.49 -15.81 17.54
N LEU A 636 -35.46 -14.94 17.88
CA LEU A 636 -35.71 -13.70 17.14
C LEU A 636 -35.35 -12.49 18.02
N SER A 637 -34.58 -11.56 17.47
CA SER A 637 -34.21 -10.30 18.10
C SER A 637 -34.36 -9.15 17.11
N VAL A 638 -34.38 -7.91 17.57
CA VAL A 638 -34.55 -6.75 16.69
C VAL A 638 -33.40 -5.78 16.90
N VAL A 639 -32.83 -5.29 15.81
CA VAL A 639 -31.82 -4.24 15.83
C VAL A 639 -32.29 -3.02 15.06
N VAL A 640 -31.83 -1.85 15.50
CA VAL A 640 -32.12 -0.57 14.86
C VAL A 640 -30.81 0.09 14.44
N GLN A 641 -30.75 0.58 13.21
CA GLN A 641 -29.63 1.30 12.63
C GLN A 641 -30.07 2.68 12.17
N ALA A 642 -29.34 3.73 12.54
CA ALA A 642 -29.62 5.09 12.09
C ALA A 642 -29.08 5.30 10.67
N ASN A 643 -29.85 5.96 9.82
CA ASN A 643 -29.37 6.54 8.57
C ASN A 643 -29.02 8.01 8.80
N GLN A 644 -27.74 8.35 8.69
CA GLN A 644 -27.19 9.70 8.93
C GLN A 644 -26.64 10.31 7.62
N PRO A 645 -27.51 10.61 6.64
CA PRO A 645 -27.08 10.90 5.28
C PRO A 645 -26.12 12.10 5.21
N VAL A 646 -25.01 11.91 4.47
CA VAL A 646 -24.00 12.96 4.24
C VAL A 646 -24.19 13.47 2.81
N LEU A 647 -24.60 14.73 2.65
CA LEU A 647 -24.88 15.33 1.33
C LEU A 647 -25.90 14.53 0.48
N GLY A 648 -26.89 13.90 1.13
CA GLY A 648 -27.91 13.09 0.46
C GLY A 648 -27.49 11.65 0.15
N ILE A 649 -26.27 11.24 0.51
CA ILE A 649 -25.78 9.87 0.36
C ILE A 649 -26.17 9.05 1.58
N ALA A 650 -26.69 7.83 1.37
CA ALA A 650 -27.05 6.91 2.45
C ALA A 650 -25.83 6.55 3.32
N ASN A 651 -26.02 6.58 4.64
CA ASN A 651 -24.95 6.39 5.63
C ASN A 651 -25.54 5.65 6.84
N ILE A 652 -25.65 4.33 6.72
CA ILE A 652 -26.29 3.47 7.71
C ILE A 652 -25.26 3.07 8.77
N GLY A 653 -25.50 3.49 10.00
CA GLY A 653 -24.65 3.22 11.15
C GLY A 653 -24.76 1.79 11.71
N PRO A 654 -24.00 1.49 12.77
CA PRO A 654 -23.99 0.17 13.38
C PRO A 654 -25.34 -0.19 14.02
N ALA A 655 -25.60 -1.49 14.10
CA ALA A 655 -26.75 -2.04 14.80
C ALA A 655 -26.73 -1.67 16.29
N SER A 656 -27.91 -1.41 16.85
CA SER A 656 -28.13 -1.34 18.28
C SER A 656 -27.81 -2.68 18.97
N GLN A 657 -27.89 -2.71 20.31
CA GLN A 657 -28.12 -3.99 20.98
C GLN A 657 -29.40 -4.65 20.46
N ALA A 658 -29.43 -5.98 20.45
CA ALA A 658 -30.49 -6.80 19.88
C ALA A 658 -31.42 -7.36 20.97
N PRO A 659 -32.39 -6.59 21.50
CA PRO A 659 -33.40 -7.14 22.39
C PRO A 659 -34.19 -8.26 21.71
N ASP A 660 -34.51 -9.30 22.47
CA ASP A 660 -35.38 -10.39 22.02
C ASP A 660 -36.75 -9.85 21.62
N LEU A 661 -37.26 -10.31 20.47
CA LEU A 661 -38.57 -9.97 19.94
C LEU A 661 -39.69 -10.48 20.88
N TYR A 662 -39.50 -11.69 21.40
CA TYR A 662 -40.46 -12.38 22.24
C TYR A 662 -39.81 -12.83 23.53
N ARG A 663 -40.52 -12.63 24.63
CA ARG A 663 -40.19 -13.17 25.95
C ARG A 663 -41.30 -14.09 26.37
N SER A 664 -40.95 -15.09 27.17
CA SER A 664 -41.90 -16.07 27.67
C SER A 664 -43.09 -15.40 28.37
N ALA A 665 -44.29 -15.90 28.08
CA ALA A 665 -45.53 -15.27 28.48
C ALA A 665 -46.66 -16.28 28.64
N PHE A 666 -47.74 -15.88 29.30
CA PHE A 666 -49.01 -16.60 29.28
C PHE A 666 -49.89 -16.04 28.17
N ILE A 667 -50.37 -16.92 27.29
CA ILE A 667 -51.22 -16.56 26.15
C ILE A 667 -52.62 -17.13 26.41
N PRO A 668 -53.67 -16.27 26.46
CA PRO A 668 -55.04 -16.74 26.50
C PRO A 668 -55.47 -17.41 25.20
N SER A 669 -56.41 -18.34 25.30
CA SER A 669 -56.91 -19.11 24.17
C SER A 669 -57.62 -18.27 23.12
N ALA A 670 -57.57 -18.71 21.86
CA ALA A 670 -58.19 -18.05 20.71
C ALA A 670 -59.58 -18.59 20.38
N GLN A 671 -59.91 -19.79 20.87
CA GLN A 671 -61.11 -20.53 20.50
C GLN A 671 -62.32 -20.14 21.38
N ALA A 672 -63.53 -20.26 20.84
CA ALA A 672 -64.77 -20.10 21.61
C ALA A 672 -64.94 -21.21 22.66
N ALA A 673 -65.67 -20.92 23.74
CA ALA A 673 -65.89 -21.88 24.83
C ALA A 673 -66.61 -23.16 24.39
N SER A 674 -67.36 -23.10 23.28
CA SER A 674 -68.00 -24.27 22.66
C SER A 674 -67.03 -25.25 21.99
N THR A 675 -65.79 -24.83 21.74
CA THR A 675 -64.74 -25.65 21.13
C THR A 675 -63.73 -26.08 22.19
N SER A 676 -63.28 -25.13 23.01
CA SER A 676 -62.42 -25.39 24.15
C SER A 676 -62.73 -24.37 25.24
N PHE A 677 -62.89 -24.82 26.48
CA PHE A 677 -63.12 -23.93 27.60
C PHE A 677 -61.99 -22.89 27.71
N PRO A 678 -62.27 -21.64 28.11
CA PRO A 678 -61.25 -20.59 28.19
C PRO A 678 -60.04 -21.02 29.01
N HIS A 679 -58.85 -20.86 28.44
CA HIS A 679 -57.62 -21.38 29.00
C HIS A 679 -56.42 -20.47 28.75
N LEU A 680 -55.35 -20.71 29.50
CA LEU A 680 -54.05 -20.09 29.35
C LEU A 680 -53.02 -21.16 28.99
N ILE A 681 -52.18 -20.84 28.02
CA ILE A 681 -50.97 -21.62 27.75
C ILE A 681 -49.72 -20.84 28.18
N PRO A 682 -48.75 -21.48 28.84
CA PRO A 682 -47.43 -20.92 29.07
C PRO A 682 -46.59 -21.12 27.82
N ALA A 683 -46.26 -20.04 27.12
CA ALA A 683 -45.47 -20.08 25.91
C ALA A 683 -44.06 -19.58 26.19
N ALA A 684 -43.14 -20.53 26.44
CA ALA A 684 -41.72 -20.23 26.63
C ALA A 684 -41.06 -19.73 25.34
N ALA A 685 -41.53 -20.23 24.18
CA ALA A 685 -41.06 -19.86 22.84
C ALA A 685 -42.18 -19.21 22.01
N LEU A 686 -41.79 -18.44 20.99
CA LEU A 686 -42.73 -17.73 20.13
C LEU A 686 -43.59 -18.70 19.29
N SER A 687 -43.03 -19.83 18.84
CA SER A 687 -43.77 -20.86 18.11
C SER A 687 -45.00 -21.35 18.87
N THR A 688 -44.86 -21.67 20.16
CA THR A 688 -45.97 -22.06 21.04
C THR A 688 -47.00 -20.94 21.20
N ALA A 689 -46.55 -19.68 21.33
CA ALA A 689 -47.44 -18.53 21.47
C ALA A 689 -48.30 -18.29 20.21
N LEU A 690 -47.71 -18.48 19.03
CA LEU A 690 -48.39 -18.29 17.75
C LEU A 690 -49.29 -19.46 17.37
N SER A 691 -48.86 -20.70 17.59
CA SER A 691 -49.64 -21.88 17.20
C SER A 691 -50.80 -22.15 18.16
N GLY A 692 -50.66 -21.78 19.44
CA GLY A 692 -51.60 -22.17 20.49
C GLY A 692 -51.56 -23.67 20.82
N THR A 693 -50.54 -24.40 20.34
CA THR A 693 -50.41 -25.86 20.50
C THR A 693 -49.22 -26.24 21.37
N ALA A 694 -49.14 -27.52 21.74
CA ALA A 694 -48.02 -28.03 22.51
C ALA A 694 -46.66 -27.81 21.81
N PRO A 695 -45.59 -27.51 22.57
CA PRO A 695 -44.22 -27.52 22.06
C PRO A 695 -43.75 -28.95 21.75
N ASP A 696 -42.76 -29.10 20.85
CA ASP A 696 -42.20 -30.42 20.50
C ASP A 696 -41.50 -31.12 21.68
N THR A 697 -41.02 -30.35 22.66
CA THR A 697 -40.36 -30.83 23.87
C THR A 697 -41.21 -30.62 25.10
N ALA A 698 -41.13 -31.56 26.05
CA ALA A 698 -41.84 -31.46 27.32
C ALA A 698 -41.42 -30.19 28.08
N LEU A 699 -42.39 -29.51 28.67
CA LEU A 699 -42.12 -28.38 29.54
C LEU A 699 -41.43 -28.90 30.81
N THR A 700 -40.18 -28.49 31.04
CA THR A 700 -39.38 -28.99 32.16
C THR A 700 -39.22 -27.93 33.23
N LEU A 701 -39.61 -28.26 34.46
CA LEU A 701 -39.40 -27.45 35.65
C LEU A 701 -38.26 -28.07 36.48
N TYR A 702 -37.50 -27.23 37.16
CA TYR A 702 -36.45 -27.62 38.08
C TYR A 702 -36.92 -27.31 39.50
N LEU A 703 -36.79 -28.28 40.40
CA LEU A 703 -37.29 -28.16 41.76
C LEU A 703 -36.13 -28.21 42.75
N PRO A 704 -36.19 -27.42 43.84
CA PRO A 704 -35.21 -27.51 44.93
C PRO A 704 -35.30 -28.86 45.63
N GLN A 705 -34.52 -29.09 46.68
CA GLN A 705 -34.79 -30.22 47.57
C GLN A 705 -36.28 -30.19 47.96
N ILE A 706 -36.99 -31.31 47.91
CA ILE A 706 -38.42 -31.45 48.29
C ILE A 706 -38.67 -32.61 49.27
N GLY A 707 -37.65 -33.44 49.54
CA GLY A 707 -37.69 -34.51 50.55
C GLY A 707 -37.29 -34.00 51.95
N LYS A 708 -37.79 -34.67 53.00
CA LYS A 708 -37.49 -34.34 54.41
C LYS A 708 -36.03 -34.64 54.80
N THR A 709 -35.47 -35.74 54.27
CA THR A 709 -34.09 -36.19 54.50
C THR A 709 -33.57 -36.93 53.25
N GLY A 710 -32.66 -36.31 52.48
CA GLY A 710 -32.06 -36.96 51.29
C GLY A 710 -32.92 -36.96 50.03
N SER A 711 -32.55 -37.77 49.04
CA SER A 711 -33.25 -37.90 47.77
C SER A 711 -34.55 -38.71 47.90
N LEU A 712 -35.56 -38.40 47.09
CA LEU A 712 -36.77 -39.21 46.99
C LEU A 712 -36.47 -40.64 46.53
N ALA A 713 -37.25 -41.60 47.04
CA ALA A 713 -37.17 -43.00 46.60
C ALA A 713 -37.80 -43.19 45.20
N ASN A 714 -37.36 -44.21 44.46
CA ASN A 714 -38.00 -44.68 43.22
C ASN A 714 -38.12 -43.63 42.09
N LEU A 715 -37.14 -42.73 41.93
CA LEU A 715 -37.07 -41.88 40.74
C LEU A 715 -36.71 -42.71 39.49
N PRO A 716 -37.33 -42.44 38.31
CA PRO A 716 -38.32 -41.40 38.07
C PRO A 716 -39.74 -41.80 38.52
N ILE A 717 -40.46 -40.85 39.13
CA ILE A 717 -41.86 -41.02 39.54
C ILE A 717 -42.74 -40.45 38.43
N SER A 718 -43.60 -41.26 37.84
CA SER A 718 -44.46 -40.83 36.72
C SER A 718 -45.93 -41.20 36.94
N ASN A 719 -46.83 -40.26 36.70
CA ASN A 719 -48.28 -40.48 36.67
C ASN A 719 -48.92 -39.53 35.65
N GLY A 720 -49.60 -40.08 34.64
CA GLY A 720 -50.15 -39.33 33.51
C GLY A 720 -49.07 -38.48 32.82
N PRO A 721 -49.29 -37.16 32.62
CA PRO A 721 -48.34 -36.30 31.92
C PRO A 721 -47.16 -35.82 32.78
N PHE A 722 -47.09 -36.19 34.06
CA PHE A 722 -46.08 -35.69 35.01
C PHE A 722 -45.01 -36.74 35.28
N THR A 723 -43.75 -36.37 35.11
CA THR A 723 -42.59 -37.21 35.44
C THR A 723 -41.57 -36.42 36.23
N LEU A 724 -41.31 -36.82 37.47
CA LEU A 724 -40.22 -36.30 38.30
C LEU A 724 -38.99 -37.21 38.19
N SER A 725 -37.85 -36.64 37.84
CA SER A 725 -36.55 -37.32 37.73
C SER A 725 -35.47 -36.64 38.57
N ALA A 726 -34.35 -37.32 38.80
CA ALA A 726 -33.15 -36.69 39.33
C ALA A 726 -32.54 -35.73 38.28
N ALA A 727 -32.06 -34.58 38.73
CA ALA A 727 -31.33 -33.60 37.92
C ALA A 727 -29.86 -33.52 38.37
N SER A 728 -28.99 -33.07 37.47
CA SER A 728 -27.54 -32.96 37.72
C SER A 728 -27.13 -31.73 38.56
N GLY A 729 -28.06 -30.80 38.83
CA GLY A 729 -27.80 -29.57 39.56
C GLY A 729 -27.78 -29.75 41.08
N SER A 730 -26.86 -29.07 41.78
CA SER A 730 -26.80 -29.07 43.25
C SER A 730 -27.87 -28.19 43.90
N THR A 731 -28.31 -27.12 43.21
CA THR A 731 -29.35 -26.19 43.70
C THR A 731 -30.76 -26.74 43.44
N TYR A 732 -30.97 -27.31 42.26
CA TYR A 732 -32.22 -27.95 41.87
C TYR A 732 -31.97 -29.44 41.55
N PRO A 733 -32.03 -30.32 42.56
CA PRO A 733 -31.71 -31.74 42.41
C PRO A 733 -32.78 -32.56 41.68
N TYR A 734 -33.92 -31.98 41.33
CA TYR A 734 -34.98 -32.67 40.58
C TYR A 734 -35.42 -31.90 39.34
N SER A 735 -35.84 -32.64 38.31
CA SER A 735 -36.52 -32.12 37.12
C SER A 735 -37.91 -32.73 37.00
N LEU A 736 -38.92 -31.88 36.83
CA LEU A 736 -40.31 -32.24 36.60
C LEU A 736 -40.68 -31.95 35.14
N ALA A 737 -40.85 -33.00 34.35
CA ALA A 737 -41.31 -32.90 32.98
C ALA A 737 -42.84 -32.96 32.91
N ILE A 738 -43.43 -32.03 32.18
CA ILE A 738 -44.84 -31.98 31.81
C ILE A 738 -44.93 -32.33 30.32
N ALA A 739 -45.49 -33.49 30.01
CA ALA A 739 -45.54 -34.03 28.65
C ALA A 739 -46.28 -33.10 27.67
N SER A 740 -45.77 -33.02 26.45
CA SER A 740 -46.37 -32.25 25.35
C SER A 740 -47.54 -32.95 24.67
N GLY A 741 -47.85 -34.19 25.05
CA GLY A 741 -48.89 -35.01 24.43
C GLY A 741 -49.11 -36.33 25.16
N GLY A 742 -50.03 -37.15 24.66
CA GLY A 742 -50.43 -38.42 25.25
C GLY A 742 -51.75 -38.36 26.03
N THR A 743 -52.06 -39.44 26.75
CA THR A 743 -53.26 -39.56 27.59
C THR A 743 -53.24 -38.52 28.71
N ASP A 744 -54.37 -37.87 28.96
CA ASP A 744 -54.52 -36.81 29.98
C ASP A 744 -53.53 -35.64 29.80
N SER A 745 -53.13 -35.36 28.56
CA SER A 745 -52.21 -34.25 28.25
C SER A 745 -52.77 -32.90 28.70
N PRO A 746 -51.98 -32.06 29.38
CA PRO A 746 -52.40 -30.71 29.76
C PRO A 746 -52.56 -29.78 28.56
N TRP A 747 -52.03 -30.14 27.40
CA TRP A 747 -52.15 -29.37 26.15
C TRP A 747 -53.41 -29.70 25.34
N THR A 748 -54.16 -30.74 25.71
CA THR A 748 -55.41 -31.11 25.03
C THR A 748 -56.58 -30.49 25.78
N PHE A 749 -57.14 -29.41 25.23
CA PHE A 749 -58.30 -28.73 25.79
C PHE A 749 -59.59 -29.16 25.09
N ASP A 750 -60.65 -29.33 25.88
CA ASP A 750 -62.01 -29.63 25.43
C ASP A 750 -63.00 -28.65 26.07
N THR A 751 -64.29 -28.96 26.02
CA THR A 751 -65.35 -28.10 26.58
C THR A 751 -65.51 -28.21 28.10
N GLN A 752 -64.74 -29.07 28.78
CA GLN A 752 -64.83 -29.23 30.23
C GLN A 752 -64.14 -28.06 30.95
N PRO A 753 -64.77 -27.46 31.98
CA PRO A 753 -64.13 -26.45 32.81
C PRO A 753 -62.96 -27.04 33.61
N ILE A 754 -63.06 -28.29 34.06
CA ILE A 754 -61.99 -29.03 34.73
C ILE A 754 -61.86 -30.40 34.08
N ARG A 755 -60.69 -30.72 33.53
CA ARG A 755 -60.46 -32.00 32.84
C ARG A 755 -60.22 -33.12 33.86
N SER A 756 -61.23 -33.98 34.03
CA SER A 756 -61.24 -35.00 35.09
C SER A 756 -60.08 -36.01 35.02
N GLY A 757 -59.61 -36.35 33.81
CA GLY A 757 -58.46 -37.24 33.60
C GLY A 757 -57.15 -36.62 34.08
N LEU A 758 -56.85 -35.39 33.64
CA LEU A 758 -55.68 -34.61 34.07
C LEU A 758 -55.70 -34.39 35.59
N LEU A 759 -56.86 -34.06 36.15
CA LEU A 759 -57.05 -33.90 37.59
C LEU A 759 -56.69 -35.19 38.36
N LYS A 760 -57.18 -36.35 37.92
CA LYS A 760 -56.85 -37.63 38.57
C LYS A 760 -55.36 -37.94 38.48
N ALA A 761 -54.74 -37.69 37.33
CA ALA A 761 -53.30 -37.84 37.15
C ALA A 761 -52.50 -36.92 38.09
N TYR A 762 -52.92 -35.66 38.25
CA TYR A 762 -52.31 -34.69 39.17
C TYR A 762 -52.38 -35.16 40.63
N VAL A 763 -53.56 -35.58 41.10
CA VAL A 763 -53.74 -36.06 42.48
C VAL A 763 -52.91 -37.33 42.72
N ALA A 764 -52.97 -38.30 41.81
CA ALA A 764 -52.19 -39.53 41.90
C ALA A 764 -50.68 -39.27 41.89
N PHE A 765 -50.23 -38.30 41.08
CA PHE A 765 -48.83 -37.88 41.02
C PHE A 765 -48.36 -37.34 42.37
N LEU A 766 -49.10 -36.40 42.98
CA LEU A 766 -48.73 -35.84 44.29
C LEU A 766 -48.76 -36.89 45.41
N GLN A 767 -49.72 -37.82 45.39
CA GLN A 767 -49.77 -38.94 46.34
C GLN A 767 -48.57 -39.90 46.16
N ALA A 768 -48.14 -40.11 44.92
CA ALA A 768 -46.94 -40.91 44.62
C ALA A 768 -45.65 -40.21 45.10
N LEU A 769 -45.55 -38.89 44.94
CA LEU A 769 -44.44 -38.11 45.50
C LEU A 769 -44.39 -38.18 47.03
N GLU A 770 -45.54 -38.05 47.69
CA GLU A 770 -45.66 -38.17 49.15
C GLU A 770 -45.22 -39.57 49.61
N SER A 771 -45.69 -40.62 48.91
CA SER A 771 -45.28 -42.01 49.18
C SER A 771 -43.79 -42.27 48.95
N ALA A 772 -43.16 -41.52 48.05
CA ALA A 772 -41.72 -41.58 47.78
C ALA A 772 -40.85 -40.78 48.77
N GLY A 773 -41.47 -40.10 49.75
CA GLY A 773 -40.77 -39.37 50.81
C GLY A 773 -40.73 -37.84 50.65
N ALA A 774 -41.56 -37.27 49.75
CA ALA A 774 -41.69 -35.82 49.67
C ALA A 774 -42.26 -35.26 50.98
N ALA A 775 -41.66 -34.19 51.48
CA ALA A 775 -42.19 -33.48 52.64
C ALA A 775 -43.43 -32.67 52.26
N ALA A 776 -44.27 -32.31 53.24
CA ALA A 776 -45.48 -31.52 52.98
C ALA A 776 -45.19 -30.18 52.28
N TRP A 777 -44.12 -29.49 52.68
CA TRP A 777 -43.66 -28.26 52.00
C TRP A 777 -43.16 -28.54 50.57
N GLY A 778 -42.60 -29.73 50.31
CA GLY A 778 -42.20 -30.18 48.98
C GLY A 778 -43.40 -30.43 48.07
N ILE A 779 -44.47 -31.04 48.62
CA ILE A 779 -45.75 -31.18 47.91
C ILE A 779 -46.31 -29.80 47.56
N ILE A 780 -46.38 -28.85 48.51
CA ILE A 780 -46.86 -27.49 48.25
C ILE A 780 -46.03 -26.80 47.15
N ALA A 781 -44.70 -26.97 47.16
CA ALA A 781 -43.82 -26.42 46.13
C ALA A 781 -44.12 -27.00 44.74
N VAL A 782 -44.36 -28.32 44.63
CA VAL A 782 -44.77 -28.96 43.37
C VAL A 782 -46.15 -28.47 42.92
N GLN A 783 -47.10 -28.32 43.84
CA GLN A 783 -48.43 -27.79 43.55
C GLN A 783 -48.36 -26.36 43.00
N ASP A 784 -47.58 -25.49 43.64
CA ASP A 784 -47.38 -24.11 43.17
C ASP A 784 -46.66 -24.09 41.81
N ALA A 785 -45.59 -24.87 41.64
CA ALA A 785 -44.90 -24.95 40.36
C ALA A 785 -45.83 -25.36 39.20
N LEU A 786 -46.63 -26.43 39.40
CA LEU A 786 -47.60 -26.90 38.40
C LEU A 786 -48.72 -25.87 38.17
N ALA A 787 -49.30 -25.31 39.24
CA ALA A 787 -50.36 -24.32 39.12
C ALA A 787 -49.92 -23.05 38.37
N ARG A 788 -48.62 -22.74 38.35
CA ARG A 788 -48.09 -21.56 37.69
C ARG A 788 -47.65 -21.78 36.26
N THR A 789 -47.24 -22.98 35.85
CA THR A 789 -46.64 -23.20 34.52
C THR A 789 -47.27 -24.34 33.73
N MET A 790 -48.24 -25.06 34.26
CA MET A 790 -49.00 -26.02 33.45
C MET A 790 -50.04 -25.28 32.58
N PRO A 791 -50.27 -25.68 31.31
CA PRO A 791 -51.42 -25.21 30.55
C PRO A 791 -52.74 -25.60 31.23
N GLN A 792 -53.61 -24.61 31.46
CA GLN A 792 -54.77 -24.74 32.35
C GLN A 792 -55.97 -23.93 31.84
N THR A 793 -57.17 -24.47 32.01
CA THR A 793 -58.40 -23.67 31.93
C THR A 793 -58.46 -22.62 33.04
N PHE A 794 -59.38 -21.66 32.93
CA PHE A 794 -59.59 -20.67 33.98
C PHE A 794 -60.02 -21.33 35.31
N GLU A 795 -60.92 -22.31 35.29
CA GLU A 795 -61.32 -23.02 36.52
C GLU A 795 -60.22 -23.94 37.06
N GLU A 796 -59.46 -24.60 36.18
CA GLU A 796 -58.28 -25.37 36.58
C GLU A 796 -57.24 -24.52 37.29
N SER A 797 -57.06 -23.25 36.88
CA SER A 797 -56.15 -22.33 37.57
C SER A 797 -56.53 -22.09 39.02
N LEU A 798 -57.83 -22.11 39.35
CA LEU A 798 -58.32 -21.99 40.73
C LEU A 798 -58.19 -23.32 41.49
N TYR A 799 -58.45 -24.45 40.82
CA TYR A 799 -58.29 -25.76 41.43
C TYR A 799 -56.82 -26.09 41.73
N TYR A 800 -55.91 -25.99 40.77
CA TYR A 800 -54.51 -26.37 40.99
C TYR A 800 -53.80 -25.39 41.95
N ALA A 801 -54.15 -24.10 41.90
CA ALA A 801 -53.59 -23.10 42.81
C ALA A 801 -54.17 -23.16 44.23
N PHE A 802 -55.44 -23.55 44.42
CA PHE A 802 -56.12 -23.41 45.70
C PHE A 802 -57.04 -24.57 46.09
N GLY A 803 -57.04 -25.69 45.38
CA GLY A 803 -58.02 -26.76 45.60
C GLY A 803 -59.47 -26.30 45.51
N LEU A 804 -59.76 -25.17 44.83
CA LEU A 804 -61.11 -24.66 44.72
C LEU A 804 -61.94 -25.66 43.93
N SER A 805 -62.88 -26.30 44.61
CA SER A 805 -63.75 -27.31 44.03
C SER A 805 -65.18 -27.02 44.42
N PHE A 806 -66.07 -27.10 43.44
CA PHE A 806 -67.51 -27.08 43.64
C PHE A 806 -68.05 -28.52 43.60
N PRO A 807 -69.22 -28.79 44.20
CA PRO A 807 -69.87 -30.07 44.03
C PRO A 807 -70.06 -30.37 42.53
N SER A 808 -69.30 -31.35 42.02
CA SER A 808 -69.27 -31.66 40.60
C SER A 808 -68.87 -33.13 40.37
N PRO A 809 -69.51 -33.82 39.41
CA PRO A 809 -69.03 -35.12 38.94
C PRO A 809 -67.59 -35.10 38.41
N ASP A 810 -67.12 -33.96 37.88
CA ASP A 810 -65.80 -33.83 37.26
C ASP A 810 -64.67 -33.90 38.28
N THR A 811 -64.89 -33.31 39.47
CA THR A 811 -63.92 -33.30 40.58
C THR A 811 -64.17 -34.42 41.60
N GLY A 812 -65.35 -35.05 41.57
CA GLY A 812 -65.79 -36.01 42.58
C GLY A 812 -66.09 -35.38 43.95
N ALA A 813 -66.06 -34.05 44.05
CA ALA A 813 -66.36 -33.35 45.30
C ALA A 813 -67.87 -33.35 45.57
N THR A 814 -68.25 -33.58 46.82
CA THR A 814 -69.64 -33.51 47.31
C THR A 814 -69.95 -32.21 48.02
N LEU A 815 -68.92 -31.44 48.39
CA LEU A 815 -68.99 -30.16 49.08
C LEU A 815 -68.10 -29.13 48.37
N GLY A 816 -68.49 -27.86 48.46
CA GLY A 816 -67.63 -26.77 48.05
C GLY A 816 -66.41 -26.68 48.98
N SER A 817 -65.21 -26.54 48.44
CA SER A 817 -64.00 -26.44 49.26
C SER A 817 -62.90 -25.58 48.63
N VAL A 818 -62.02 -25.05 49.47
CA VAL A 818 -60.80 -24.32 49.08
C VAL A 818 -59.68 -24.61 50.07
N ASP A 819 -58.51 -24.96 49.57
CA ASP A 819 -57.28 -25.12 50.33
C ASP A 819 -56.72 -23.76 50.74
N LEU A 820 -56.35 -23.64 52.01
CA LEU A 820 -55.74 -22.44 52.56
C LEU A 820 -54.23 -22.63 52.59
N ARG A 821 -53.56 -21.89 51.71
CA ARG A 821 -52.11 -21.96 51.51
C ARG A 821 -51.41 -20.72 52.08
N PRO A 822 -50.16 -20.85 52.52
CA PRO A 822 -49.34 -19.72 52.91
C PRO A 822 -49.32 -18.59 51.87
N GLY A 823 -49.44 -17.34 52.35
CA GLY A 823 -49.55 -16.14 51.52
C GLY A 823 -51.00 -15.69 51.26
N MET A 824 -51.98 -16.57 51.49
CA MET A 824 -53.40 -16.23 51.46
C MET A 824 -53.84 -15.46 52.73
N ILE A 825 -55.07 -14.98 52.73
CA ILE A 825 -55.75 -14.40 53.88
C ILE A 825 -57.07 -15.14 54.09
N LEU A 826 -57.35 -15.55 55.32
CA LEU A 826 -58.68 -15.94 55.72
C LEU A 826 -59.38 -14.72 56.32
N ARG A 827 -60.26 -14.09 55.54
CA ARG A 827 -61.08 -12.98 56.02
C ARG A 827 -62.30 -13.52 56.74
N VAL A 828 -62.44 -13.22 58.01
CA VAL A 828 -63.51 -13.71 58.87
C VAL A 828 -64.39 -12.54 59.28
N ALA A 829 -65.66 -12.58 58.87
CA ALA A 829 -66.68 -11.66 59.37
C ALA A 829 -67.44 -12.33 60.52
N ALA A 830 -67.27 -11.82 61.73
CA ALA A 830 -67.88 -12.38 62.93
C ALA A 830 -68.87 -11.42 63.59
N SER A 831 -69.81 -11.95 64.37
CA SER A 831 -70.71 -11.13 65.20
C SER A 831 -69.92 -10.52 66.37
N PRO A 832 -70.06 -9.20 66.64
CA PRO A 832 -69.37 -8.56 67.77
C PRO A 832 -69.90 -9.04 69.14
N PHE A 833 -71.11 -9.61 69.16
CA PHE A 833 -71.73 -10.17 70.37
C PHE A 833 -72.28 -11.57 70.10
N GLN A 834 -72.02 -12.50 71.02
CA GLN A 834 -72.62 -13.84 71.01
C GLN A 834 -73.21 -14.13 72.37
N THR A 835 -74.46 -14.62 72.39
CA THR A 835 -75.11 -15.06 73.63
C THR A 835 -74.55 -16.44 73.98
N ILE A 836 -73.89 -16.53 75.14
CA ILE A 836 -73.44 -17.80 75.73
C ILE A 836 -74.49 -18.20 76.78
N SER A 837 -75.34 -19.16 76.47
CA SER A 837 -76.35 -19.68 77.41
C SER A 837 -76.40 -21.21 77.35
N GLN A 838 -76.71 -21.83 78.49
CA GLN A 838 -77.00 -23.26 78.60
C GLN A 838 -78.49 -23.58 78.29
N SER A 839 -79.35 -22.56 78.15
CA SER A 839 -80.75 -22.72 77.80
C SER A 839 -80.97 -22.62 76.29
N THR A 840 -81.65 -23.60 75.71
CA THR A 840 -82.03 -23.62 74.29
C THR A 840 -82.99 -22.49 73.91
N SER A 841 -83.76 -21.93 74.87
CA SER A 841 -84.63 -20.78 74.64
C SER A 841 -83.83 -19.49 74.35
N ASP A 842 -82.69 -19.32 75.00
CA ASP A 842 -81.86 -18.12 74.95
C ASP A 842 -80.97 -18.10 73.69
N LEU A 843 -80.73 -19.28 73.13
CA LEU A 843 -79.98 -19.46 71.89
C LEU A 843 -80.86 -19.26 70.64
N LYS A 844 -82.17 -19.00 70.75
CA LYS A 844 -83.09 -18.92 69.61
C LYS A 844 -82.74 -17.84 68.57
N TRP A 845 -81.94 -16.83 68.94
CA TRP A 845 -81.54 -15.72 68.07
C TRP A 845 -80.02 -15.58 67.93
N SER A 846 -79.26 -16.59 68.35
CA SER A 846 -77.79 -16.51 68.37
C SER A 846 -77.13 -16.67 66.99
N ASN A 847 -77.90 -17.03 65.95
CA ASN A 847 -77.45 -17.07 64.56
C ASN A 847 -77.69 -15.75 63.78
N GLY A 848 -78.29 -14.73 64.41
CA GLY A 848 -78.60 -13.43 63.80
C GLY A 848 -77.40 -12.49 63.66
N TYR A 849 -77.45 -11.56 62.69
CA TYR A 849 -76.34 -10.65 62.34
C TYR A 849 -76.75 -9.17 62.34
N VAL A 850 -75.90 -8.31 62.89
CA VAL A 850 -75.84 -6.85 62.62
C VAL A 850 -74.35 -6.54 62.34
N THR A 851 -74.06 -5.76 61.29
CA THR A 851 -72.71 -5.35 60.81
C THR A 851 -71.58 -5.56 61.82
N GLY A 852 -70.83 -6.66 61.64
CA GLY A 852 -69.71 -7.04 62.50
C GLY A 852 -68.35 -6.69 61.89
N PRO A 853 -67.29 -6.63 62.72
CA PRO A 853 -65.93 -6.39 62.24
C PRO A 853 -65.45 -7.56 61.35
N THR A 854 -64.67 -7.22 60.33
CA THR A 854 -63.92 -8.20 59.53
C THR A 854 -62.49 -8.28 60.04
N VAL A 855 -62.02 -9.49 60.33
CA VAL A 855 -60.63 -9.75 60.71
C VAL A 855 -59.95 -10.51 59.58
N ASP A 856 -58.76 -10.07 59.19
CA ASP A 856 -57.94 -10.71 58.17
C ASP A 856 -56.85 -11.53 58.85
N TYR A 857 -56.98 -12.85 58.86
CA TYR A 857 -55.95 -13.76 59.37
C TYR A 857 -54.98 -14.14 58.24
N PRO A 858 -53.70 -13.75 58.30
CA PRO A 858 -52.71 -14.19 57.33
C PRO A 858 -52.49 -15.70 57.45
N VAL A 859 -52.68 -16.44 56.36
CA VAL A 859 -52.24 -17.84 56.32
C VAL A 859 -50.73 -17.83 56.10
N GLY A 860 -49.97 -18.24 57.11
CA GLY A 860 -48.51 -18.20 57.14
C GLY A 860 -47.87 -19.57 57.24
N GLN A 861 -46.54 -19.60 57.26
CA GLN A 861 -45.74 -20.77 57.63
C GLN A 861 -44.99 -20.49 58.92
N PHE A 862 -44.73 -21.53 59.69
CA PHE A 862 -43.76 -21.50 60.77
C PHE A 862 -42.96 -22.80 60.78
N VAL A 863 -41.75 -22.72 61.35
CA VAL A 863 -40.81 -23.83 61.45
C VAL A 863 -40.82 -24.30 62.90
N ASP A 864 -41.11 -25.58 63.11
CA ASP A 864 -41.04 -26.18 64.45
C ASP A 864 -39.58 -26.47 64.85
N SER A 865 -39.39 -26.87 66.11
CA SER A 865 -38.06 -27.17 66.69
C SER A 865 -37.33 -28.35 66.02
N SER A 866 -38.02 -29.15 65.20
CA SER A 866 -37.45 -30.25 64.41
C SER A 866 -37.10 -29.85 62.97
N GLY A 867 -37.33 -28.59 62.59
CA GLY A 867 -37.18 -28.10 61.21
C GLY A 867 -38.37 -28.43 60.31
N GLY A 868 -39.48 -28.91 60.88
CA GLY A 868 -40.73 -29.16 60.16
C GLY A 868 -41.43 -27.85 59.81
N ILE A 869 -41.83 -27.69 58.54
CA ILE A 869 -42.60 -26.53 58.08
C ILE A 869 -44.08 -26.88 58.18
N SER A 870 -44.83 -26.11 58.97
CA SER A 870 -46.28 -26.23 59.12
C SER A 870 -46.99 -24.94 58.70
N THR A 871 -48.24 -25.06 58.25
CA THR A 871 -49.10 -23.91 57.96
C THR A 871 -49.72 -23.41 59.26
N GLY A 872 -49.90 -22.10 59.41
CA GLY A 872 -50.51 -21.48 60.58
C GLY A 872 -51.23 -20.18 60.26
N TRP A 873 -51.83 -19.57 61.28
CA TRP A 873 -52.65 -18.36 61.19
C TRP A 873 -51.96 -17.12 61.75
N ASP A 874 -50.98 -17.33 62.63
CA ASP A 874 -50.15 -16.31 63.27
C ASP A 874 -48.76 -16.90 63.57
N SER A 875 -47.71 -16.27 63.04
CA SER A 875 -46.33 -16.76 63.20
C SER A 875 -45.83 -16.69 64.64
N PHE A 876 -46.29 -15.70 65.42
CA PHE A 876 -45.89 -15.52 66.81
C PHE A 876 -46.55 -16.59 67.69
N ILE A 877 -47.87 -16.78 67.58
CA ILE A 877 -48.61 -17.83 68.31
C ILE A 877 -48.09 -19.21 67.91
N GLY A 878 -47.83 -19.45 66.63
CA GLY A 878 -47.23 -20.70 66.15
C GLY A 878 -45.89 -20.99 66.79
N GLN A 879 -45.02 -19.99 66.92
CA GLN A 879 -43.74 -20.13 67.63
C GLN A 879 -43.94 -20.44 69.12
N LEU A 880 -44.87 -19.75 69.81
CA LEU A 880 -45.16 -20.01 71.22
C LEU A 880 -45.64 -21.44 71.46
N VAL A 881 -46.50 -21.96 70.58
CA VAL A 881 -47.03 -23.33 70.68
C VAL A 881 -45.95 -24.35 70.32
N SER A 882 -45.18 -24.13 69.24
CA SER A 882 -44.08 -25.02 68.87
C SER A 882 -42.94 -25.06 69.90
N GLY A 883 -42.73 -23.96 70.62
CA GLY A 883 -41.74 -23.82 71.67
C GLY A 883 -42.22 -24.30 73.05
N GLY A 884 -43.50 -24.72 73.17
CA GLY A 884 -44.10 -25.18 74.42
C GLY A 884 -44.47 -24.08 75.41
N ALA A 885 -44.40 -22.80 75.01
CA ALA A 885 -44.74 -21.65 75.85
C ALA A 885 -46.26 -21.40 75.95
N LEU A 886 -47.05 -21.93 75.00
CA LEU A 886 -48.51 -21.85 74.98
C LEU A 886 -49.11 -23.22 74.67
N SER A 887 -50.16 -23.62 75.41
CA SER A 887 -50.96 -24.81 75.15
C SER A 887 -52.41 -24.42 74.88
N VAL A 888 -53.01 -24.99 73.83
CA VAL A 888 -54.38 -24.71 73.39
C VAL A 888 -55.19 -26.02 73.46
N ASN A 889 -56.31 -26.00 74.19
CA ASN A 889 -57.18 -27.17 74.31
C ASN A 889 -58.07 -27.31 73.07
N PRO A 890 -58.32 -28.54 72.59
CA PRO A 890 -59.26 -28.75 71.48
C PRO A 890 -60.69 -28.38 71.91
N PRO A 891 -61.53 -27.84 71.00
CA PRO A 891 -62.93 -27.61 71.30
C PRO A 891 -63.67 -28.94 71.56
N PRO A 892 -64.66 -29.00 72.47
CA PRO A 892 -65.43 -30.22 72.72
C PRO A 892 -66.13 -30.69 71.45
N SER A 893 -66.02 -31.98 71.11
CA SER A 893 -66.67 -32.59 69.94
C SER A 893 -67.45 -33.85 70.30
N HIS A 894 -68.47 -34.14 69.49
CA HIS A 894 -69.29 -35.34 69.55
C HIS A 894 -69.40 -35.96 68.15
N ASP A 895 -68.55 -36.95 67.87
CA ASP A 895 -68.37 -37.52 66.53
C ASP A 895 -69.66 -38.17 65.99
N THR A 896 -70.43 -38.86 66.85
CA THR A 896 -71.68 -39.55 66.44
C THR A 896 -72.80 -38.60 66.05
N THR A 897 -72.88 -37.42 66.68
CA THR A 897 -73.88 -36.38 66.35
C THR A 897 -73.33 -35.30 65.41
N GLN A 898 -72.06 -35.41 65.02
CA GLN A 898 -71.33 -34.45 64.18
C GLN A 898 -71.31 -33.02 64.75
N GLN A 899 -71.43 -32.90 66.07
CA GLN A 899 -71.48 -31.63 66.79
C GLN A 899 -70.12 -31.24 67.36
N MET A 900 -69.82 -29.94 67.41
CA MET A 900 -68.59 -29.43 68.00
C MET A 900 -68.79 -28.03 68.57
N GLY A 901 -68.05 -27.66 69.62
CA GLY A 901 -67.91 -26.27 70.06
C GLY A 901 -67.07 -25.47 69.08
N GLY A 902 -67.59 -24.35 68.57
CA GLY A 902 -66.81 -23.52 67.62
C GLY A 902 -65.66 -22.77 68.29
N VAL A 903 -64.62 -22.46 67.52
CA VAL A 903 -63.48 -21.62 67.94
C VAL A 903 -63.85 -20.14 67.99
N ALA A 904 -63.30 -19.40 68.95
CA ALA A 904 -63.56 -17.98 69.11
C ALA A 904 -62.68 -17.10 68.23
N ASP A 905 -61.42 -17.49 68.06
CA ASP A 905 -60.40 -16.77 67.29
C ASP A 905 -59.43 -17.77 66.63
N ALA A 906 -58.60 -17.31 65.69
CA ALA A 906 -57.61 -18.14 65.02
C ALA A 906 -56.54 -18.70 65.98
N ALA A 907 -56.35 -18.07 67.15
CA ALA A 907 -55.49 -18.59 68.22
C ALA A 907 -55.96 -19.96 68.74
N ASP A 908 -57.28 -20.20 68.77
CA ASP A 908 -57.85 -21.48 69.23
C ASP A 908 -57.60 -22.61 68.23
N LEU A 909 -57.18 -22.31 66.99
CA LEU A 909 -56.83 -23.32 65.97
C LEU A 909 -55.45 -23.94 66.20
N TYR A 910 -54.71 -23.54 67.24
CA TYR A 910 -53.40 -24.10 67.56
C TYR A 910 -53.42 -25.29 68.54
N PHE A 911 -54.57 -25.97 68.71
CA PHE A 911 -54.60 -27.21 69.48
C PHE A 911 -53.79 -28.32 68.80
N PRO A 912 -53.13 -29.25 69.54
CA PRO A 912 -52.10 -30.12 69.00
C PRO A 912 -52.47 -30.91 67.73
N ALA A 913 -53.70 -31.40 67.64
CA ALA A 913 -54.15 -32.17 66.48
C ALA A 913 -54.41 -31.30 65.22
N PHE A 914 -54.66 -30.00 65.38
CA PHE A 914 -54.97 -29.11 64.27
C PHE A 914 -53.74 -28.48 63.63
N VAL A 915 -52.61 -28.46 64.34
CA VAL A 915 -51.34 -27.95 63.84
C VAL A 915 -50.78 -28.92 62.79
N THR A 916 -51.17 -28.72 61.54
CA THR A 916 -50.80 -29.59 60.42
C THR A 916 -50.41 -28.77 59.18
N PRO A 917 -49.71 -29.38 58.19
CA PRO A 917 -49.23 -28.65 57.03
C PRO A 917 -50.32 -28.20 56.04
N PHE A 918 -51.47 -28.87 56.01
CA PHE A 918 -52.52 -28.61 55.01
C PHE A 918 -53.84 -28.23 55.67
N TYR A 919 -54.46 -27.13 55.23
CA TYR A 919 -55.80 -26.76 55.64
C TYR A 919 -56.75 -26.66 54.45
N ARG A 920 -57.99 -27.09 54.64
CA ARG A 920 -59.09 -26.94 53.67
C ARG A 920 -60.31 -26.35 54.35
N LEU A 921 -60.85 -25.29 53.78
CA LEU A 921 -62.12 -24.71 54.18
C LEU A 921 -63.24 -25.36 53.35
N PHE A 922 -64.17 -26.03 54.01
CA PHE A 922 -65.40 -26.54 53.43
C PHE A 922 -66.53 -25.52 53.61
N SER A 923 -67.28 -25.29 52.52
CA SER A 923 -68.54 -24.54 52.56
C SER A 923 -69.69 -25.48 52.93
N PRO A 924 -70.64 -25.05 53.78
CA PRO A 924 -71.88 -25.76 53.93
C PRO A 924 -72.68 -25.66 52.63
N SER A 925 -73.56 -26.65 52.38
CA SER A 925 -74.45 -26.65 51.21
C SER A 925 -75.60 -25.61 51.32
N ALA A 926 -75.89 -25.16 52.53
CA ALA A 926 -76.83 -24.08 52.83
C ALA A 926 -76.44 -23.37 54.14
N LEU A 927 -76.76 -22.08 54.25
CA LEU A 927 -76.64 -21.34 55.51
C LEU A 927 -77.97 -21.39 56.27
N ALA A 928 -77.91 -21.61 57.58
CA ALA A 928 -79.10 -21.53 58.43
C ALA A 928 -79.72 -20.12 58.44
N SER A 929 -81.01 -20.02 58.74
CA SER A 929 -81.70 -18.74 58.83
C SER A 929 -81.08 -17.87 59.92
N ALA A 930 -81.09 -16.54 59.73
CA ALA A 930 -80.61 -15.60 60.74
C ALA A 930 -81.48 -15.65 62.02
N SER A 931 -82.65 -16.25 61.91
CA SER A 931 -83.63 -16.43 62.99
C SER A 931 -83.59 -17.81 63.64
N ASP A 932 -82.69 -18.69 63.19
CA ASP A 932 -82.56 -20.03 63.78
C ASP A 932 -81.62 -20.02 65.00
N PRO A 933 -81.72 -21.02 65.89
CA PRO A 933 -80.72 -21.21 66.94
C PRO A 933 -79.31 -21.44 66.36
N ALA A 934 -78.26 -21.09 67.13
CA ALA A 934 -76.88 -21.36 66.74
C ALA A 934 -76.68 -22.84 66.37
N VAL A 935 -76.08 -23.05 65.20
CA VAL A 935 -75.86 -24.37 64.64
C VAL A 935 -74.58 -24.97 65.20
N THR A 936 -74.69 -26.08 65.91
CA THR A 936 -73.54 -26.79 66.49
C THR A 936 -73.05 -27.95 65.63
N THR A 937 -73.81 -28.33 64.59
CA THR A 937 -73.38 -29.33 63.61
C THR A 937 -72.39 -28.73 62.62
N THR A 938 -71.24 -29.38 62.47
CA THR A 938 -70.15 -28.92 61.61
C THR A 938 -70.53 -28.89 60.12
N THR A 939 -71.40 -29.81 59.68
CA THR A 939 -71.87 -29.90 58.29
C THR A 939 -72.66 -28.69 57.79
N ASN A 940 -73.22 -27.91 58.71
CA ASN A 940 -74.02 -26.73 58.44
C ASN A 940 -73.23 -25.42 58.69
N ASN A 941 -71.95 -25.53 59.03
CA ASN A 941 -71.04 -24.41 59.24
C ASN A 941 -69.91 -24.44 58.19
N PHE A 942 -69.30 -23.28 57.96
CA PHE A 942 -68.02 -23.23 57.28
C PHE A 942 -66.96 -23.89 58.16
N THR A 943 -66.38 -24.99 57.69
CA THR A 943 -65.57 -25.87 58.52
C THR A 943 -64.16 -25.97 57.94
N LEU A 944 -63.16 -25.67 58.76
CA LEU A 944 -61.75 -25.89 58.47
C LEU A 944 -61.40 -27.34 58.81
N ALA A 945 -60.74 -28.03 57.89
CA ALA A 945 -60.12 -29.32 58.11
C ALA A 945 -58.60 -29.16 58.08
N ALA A 946 -57.91 -29.89 58.96
CA ALA A 946 -56.47 -29.82 59.14
C ALA A 946 -55.85 -31.21 58.88
N ALA A 947 -55.10 -31.37 57.80
CA ALA A 947 -54.59 -32.66 57.35
C ALA A 947 -53.07 -32.76 57.48
N PRO A 948 -52.53 -33.87 58.04
CA PRO A 948 -51.10 -34.07 58.20
C PRO A 948 -50.37 -34.37 56.87
N SER A 949 -51.11 -34.75 55.84
CA SER A 949 -50.58 -35.18 54.54
C SER A 949 -51.54 -34.79 53.40
N PHE A 950 -51.04 -34.70 52.17
CA PHE A 950 -51.86 -34.42 50.99
C PHE A 950 -52.86 -35.56 50.71
N THR A 951 -52.45 -36.81 50.96
CA THR A 951 -53.35 -37.97 50.88
C THR A 951 -54.52 -37.86 51.88
N ALA A 952 -54.24 -37.42 53.11
CA ALA A 952 -55.28 -37.20 54.12
C ALA A 952 -56.18 -36.02 53.75
N LEU A 953 -55.62 -34.93 53.20
CA LEU A 953 -56.38 -33.77 52.72
C LEU A 953 -57.33 -34.15 51.58
N SER A 954 -56.87 -35.01 50.66
CA SER A 954 -57.64 -35.47 49.50
C SER A 954 -58.87 -36.31 49.90
N SER A 955 -58.85 -36.91 51.09
CA SER A 955 -59.96 -37.69 51.65
C SER A 955 -60.65 -36.99 52.84
N ALA A 956 -60.35 -35.72 53.09
CA ALA A 956 -60.92 -34.94 54.17
C ALA A 956 -62.40 -34.63 53.94
N GLY A 957 -63.15 -34.54 55.03
CA GLY A 957 -64.54 -34.07 55.07
C GLY A 957 -64.74 -32.95 56.08
N ASN A 958 -65.99 -32.56 56.31
CA ASN A 958 -66.37 -31.46 57.21
C ASN A 958 -67.02 -31.94 58.53
N VAL A 959 -66.75 -33.17 58.98
CA VAL A 959 -67.35 -33.78 60.18
C VAL A 959 -66.30 -34.14 61.24
N PRO A 960 -66.59 -33.97 62.55
CA PRO A 960 -65.73 -34.46 63.62
C PRO A 960 -65.73 -35.99 63.66
N GLY A 961 -64.60 -36.59 64.04
CA GLY A 961 -64.37 -38.04 63.99
C GLY A 961 -64.10 -38.61 62.58
N GLY A 962 -63.97 -37.74 61.57
CA GLY A 962 -63.57 -38.11 60.22
C GLY A 962 -62.07 -38.45 60.09
N SER A 963 -61.59 -38.56 58.85
CA SER A 963 -60.19 -38.87 58.53
C SER A 963 -59.18 -37.82 59.01
N VAL A 964 -59.65 -36.59 59.27
CA VAL A 964 -58.84 -35.45 59.73
C VAL A 964 -59.61 -34.62 60.77
N PRO A 965 -58.90 -33.92 61.68
CA PRO A 965 -59.53 -33.01 62.62
C PRO A 965 -60.16 -31.81 61.90
N VAL A 966 -61.29 -31.36 62.43
CA VAL A 966 -62.05 -30.21 61.90
C VAL A 966 -62.32 -29.17 63.00
N ALA A 967 -62.54 -27.93 62.62
CA ALA A 967 -62.95 -26.84 63.49
C ALA A 967 -63.76 -25.80 62.69
N TYR A 968 -64.64 -25.06 63.34
CA TYR A 968 -65.37 -23.94 62.72
C TYR A 968 -65.41 -22.75 63.68
N PHE A 969 -65.48 -21.54 63.16
CA PHE A 969 -65.64 -20.34 63.99
C PHE A 969 -67.05 -20.27 64.56
N ARG A 970 -67.18 -20.10 65.88
CA ARG A 970 -68.49 -20.06 66.56
C ARG A 970 -69.34 -18.89 66.08
N GLY A 971 -70.66 -19.09 66.04
CA GLY A 971 -71.66 -18.12 65.58
C GLY A 971 -71.82 -18.11 64.05
N ARG A 972 -72.65 -17.20 63.52
CA ARG A 972 -72.84 -17.05 62.06
C ARG A 972 -71.64 -16.35 61.42
N VAL A 973 -70.59 -17.11 61.18
CA VAL A 973 -69.34 -16.63 60.60
C VAL A 973 -69.25 -17.01 59.12
N VAL A 974 -68.87 -16.05 58.28
CA VAL A 974 -68.63 -16.27 56.85
C VAL A 974 -67.15 -16.04 56.54
N PRO A 975 -66.31 -17.09 56.65
CA PRO A 975 -64.92 -17.01 56.24
C PRO A 975 -64.81 -16.90 54.71
N ARG A 976 -63.87 -16.09 54.23
CA ARG A 976 -63.56 -15.93 52.81
C ARG A 976 -62.07 -16.13 52.59
N ALA A 977 -61.71 -17.08 51.75
CA ALA A 977 -60.35 -17.22 51.25
C ALA A 977 -60.06 -16.03 50.31
N CYS A 978 -59.01 -15.28 50.61
CA CYS A 978 -58.63 -14.08 49.89
C CYS A 978 -57.15 -14.11 49.46
N LEU A 979 -56.84 -13.35 48.42
CA LEU A 979 -55.56 -13.23 47.76
C LEU A 979 -55.03 -11.80 47.85
N ARG A 980 -53.71 -11.65 47.89
CA ARG A 980 -53.03 -10.36 47.73
C ARG A 980 -52.67 -10.17 46.26
N VAL A 981 -53.11 -9.07 45.67
CA VAL A 981 -52.80 -8.63 44.30
C VAL A 981 -52.39 -7.16 44.31
N THR A 982 -51.80 -6.66 43.24
CA THR A 982 -51.53 -5.22 43.10
C THR A 982 -52.25 -4.64 41.88
N LEU A 983 -52.81 -3.43 42.04
CA LEU A 983 -53.31 -2.61 40.94
C LEU A 983 -52.55 -1.28 40.94
N ASP A 984 -51.78 -1.00 39.89
CA ASP A 984 -50.90 0.18 39.76
C ASP A 984 -49.99 0.38 40.99
N GLY A 985 -49.42 -0.71 41.49
CA GLY A 985 -48.58 -0.72 42.69
C GLY A 985 -49.34 -0.64 44.02
N THR A 986 -50.66 -0.48 44.02
CA THR A 986 -51.48 -0.49 45.23
C THR A 986 -51.84 -1.93 45.63
N PRO A 987 -51.48 -2.40 46.82
CA PRO A 987 -51.86 -3.74 47.28
C PRO A 987 -53.36 -3.81 47.60
N LEU A 988 -54.02 -4.86 47.12
CA LEU A 988 -55.43 -5.14 47.31
C LEU A 988 -55.64 -6.56 47.82
N VAL A 989 -56.66 -6.74 48.66
CA VAL A 989 -57.09 -8.05 49.17
C VAL A 989 -58.43 -8.41 48.54
N VAL A 990 -58.44 -9.43 47.69
CA VAL A 990 -59.59 -9.84 46.89
C VAL A 990 -59.96 -11.30 47.15
N PRO A 991 -61.24 -11.70 47.11
CA PRO A 991 -61.63 -13.11 47.25
C PRO A 991 -61.02 -14.00 46.14
N VAL A 992 -60.75 -15.27 46.47
CA VAL A 992 -60.43 -16.30 45.46
C VAL A 992 -61.54 -16.35 44.40
N GLY A 993 -61.18 -16.39 43.12
CA GLY A 993 -62.11 -16.32 41.98
C GLY A 993 -62.31 -14.91 41.42
N THR A 994 -61.72 -13.87 42.02
CA THR A 994 -61.72 -12.52 41.42
C THR A 994 -60.95 -12.53 40.10
N THR A 995 -61.54 -11.97 39.04
CA THR A 995 -60.93 -11.87 37.70
C THR A 995 -60.29 -10.50 37.45
N VAL A 996 -59.47 -10.38 36.40
CA VAL A 996 -58.94 -9.07 35.95
C VAL A 996 -60.09 -8.09 35.66
N ALA A 997 -61.17 -8.56 35.03
CA ALA A 997 -62.36 -7.76 34.77
C ALA A 997 -62.98 -7.21 36.07
N ASN A 998 -63.10 -8.04 37.12
CA ASN A 998 -63.63 -7.60 38.41
C ASN A 998 -62.74 -6.53 39.07
N LEU A 999 -61.42 -6.69 38.97
CA LEU A 999 -60.46 -5.73 39.53
C LEU A 999 -60.53 -4.38 38.82
N LEU A 1000 -60.59 -4.39 37.48
CA LEU A 1000 -60.74 -3.17 36.68
C LEU A 1000 -62.11 -2.52 36.90
N ALA A 1001 -63.18 -3.30 37.03
CA ALA A 1001 -64.51 -2.79 37.35
C ALA A 1001 -64.56 -2.11 38.71
N GLN A 1002 -63.91 -2.69 39.74
CA GLN A 1002 -63.76 -2.05 41.06
C GLN A 1002 -63.07 -0.68 40.97
N ALA A 1003 -62.12 -0.53 40.05
CA ALA A 1003 -61.40 0.72 39.83
C ALA A 1003 -62.12 1.69 38.85
N GLY A 1004 -63.26 1.30 38.27
CA GLY A 1004 -63.97 2.08 37.24
C GLY A 1004 -63.24 2.14 35.89
N ARG A 1005 -62.38 1.15 35.60
CA ARG A 1005 -61.48 1.10 34.42
C ARG A 1005 -61.76 -0.07 33.49
N MET A 1006 -62.93 -0.67 33.60
CA MET A 1006 -63.29 -1.82 32.76
C MET A 1006 -63.45 -1.38 31.30
N PRO A 1007 -62.69 -1.96 30.35
CA PRO A 1007 -62.90 -1.69 28.94
C PRO A 1007 -64.20 -2.32 28.45
N VAL A 1008 -64.66 -1.92 27.26
CA VAL A 1008 -65.84 -2.54 26.64
C VAL A 1008 -65.58 -4.04 26.46
N PRO A 1009 -66.51 -4.94 26.86
CA PRO A 1009 -66.36 -6.37 26.65
C PRO A 1009 -66.36 -6.68 25.15
N ALA A 1010 -65.18 -6.76 24.55
CA ALA A 1010 -64.97 -7.04 23.14
C ALA A 1010 -63.82 -8.01 22.98
N SER A 1011 -63.88 -8.84 21.93
CA SER A 1011 -62.86 -9.83 21.59
C SER A 1011 -61.73 -9.18 20.79
N LEU A 1012 -61.14 -8.15 21.39
CA LEU A 1012 -60.05 -7.38 20.82
C LEU A 1012 -58.89 -7.38 21.80
N PRO A 1013 -57.64 -7.32 21.32
CA PRO A 1013 -56.47 -7.06 22.16
C PRO A 1013 -56.71 -5.89 23.11
N VAL A 1014 -56.50 -6.10 24.41
CA VAL A 1014 -56.69 -5.05 25.42
C VAL A 1014 -55.37 -4.30 25.59
N GLN A 1015 -55.30 -3.15 24.93
CA GLN A 1015 -54.18 -2.23 25.07
C GLN A 1015 -54.24 -1.48 26.40
N GLY A 1016 -53.07 -1.16 26.95
CA GLY A 1016 -52.95 -0.35 28.18
C GLY A 1016 -53.19 -1.12 29.50
N VAL A 1017 -53.46 -2.43 29.47
CA VAL A 1017 -53.51 -3.28 30.67
C VAL A 1017 -52.40 -4.31 30.60
N GLN A 1018 -51.52 -4.32 31.59
CA GLN A 1018 -50.44 -5.29 31.74
C GLN A 1018 -50.67 -6.11 33.01
N LEU A 1019 -50.65 -7.44 32.89
CA LEU A 1019 -50.68 -8.34 34.02
C LEU A 1019 -49.34 -9.10 34.09
N LEU A 1020 -48.64 -8.97 35.21
CA LEU A 1020 -47.50 -9.81 35.54
C LEU A 1020 -47.94 -10.88 36.53
N ARG A 1021 -47.70 -12.14 36.18
CA ARG A 1021 -48.01 -13.31 37.00
C ARG A 1021 -46.73 -13.96 37.47
N GLY A 1022 -46.56 -14.05 38.80
CA GLY A 1022 -45.42 -14.74 39.39
C GLY A 1022 -45.41 -16.23 39.04
N LEU A 1023 -44.22 -16.78 38.80
CA LEU A 1023 -44.02 -18.21 38.54
C LEU A 1023 -43.94 -19.06 39.82
N GLY A 1024 -43.94 -18.42 41.00
CA GLY A 1024 -43.90 -19.14 42.28
C GLY A 1024 -42.65 -20.03 42.38
N ALA A 1025 -42.84 -21.28 42.76
CA ALA A 1025 -41.78 -22.30 42.84
C ALA A 1025 -41.31 -22.85 41.47
N ALA A 1026 -41.91 -22.45 40.35
CA ALA A 1026 -41.51 -22.94 39.04
C ALA A 1026 -40.20 -22.30 38.55
N VAL A 1027 -39.20 -23.15 38.28
CA VAL A 1027 -37.92 -22.74 37.71
C VAL A 1027 -37.73 -23.45 36.38
N LEU A 1028 -37.47 -22.70 35.30
CA LEU A 1028 -37.45 -23.25 33.93
C LEU A 1028 -36.04 -23.52 33.38
N ALA A 1029 -35.00 -23.23 34.17
CA ALA A 1029 -33.61 -23.50 33.80
C ALA A 1029 -32.84 -24.09 34.98
N ALA A 1030 -32.03 -25.13 34.73
CA ALA A 1030 -31.29 -25.88 35.75
C ALA A 1030 -30.29 -25.03 36.57
N ASN A 1031 -29.88 -23.89 36.02
CA ASN A 1031 -28.91 -22.96 36.59
C ASN A 1031 -29.51 -21.58 36.90
N ALA A 1032 -30.84 -21.46 36.93
CA ALA A 1032 -31.48 -20.19 37.25
C ALA A 1032 -31.08 -19.72 38.67
N PRO A 1033 -30.72 -18.44 38.86
CA PRO A 1033 -30.43 -17.92 40.20
C PRO A 1033 -31.68 -18.04 41.08
N LEU A 1034 -31.46 -18.21 42.39
CA LEU A 1034 -32.54 -18.17 43.38
C LEU A 1034 -33.22 -16.79 43.33
N GLY A 1035 -34.50 -16.75 42.98
CA GLY A 1035 -35.24 -15.50 42.85
C GLY A 1035 -36.70 -15.71 42.47
N THR A 1036 -37.49 -14.64 42.57
CA THR A 1036 -38.89 -14.62 42.13
C THR A 1036 -38.96 -14.09 40.71
N THR A 1037 -39.41 -14.94 39.78
CA THR A 1037 -39.65 -14.55 38.39
C THR A 1037 -41.14 -14.38 38.14
N ALA A 1038 -41.49 -13.53 37.17
CA ALA A 1038 -42.86 -13.33 36.74
C ALA A 1038 -42.91 -13.22 35.23
N TRP A 1039 -43.96 -13.76 34.62
CA TRP A 1039 -44.21 -13.65 33.20
C TRP A 1039 -45.38 -12.71 32.92
N PRO A 1040 -45.34 -11.94 31.82
CA PRO A 1040 -46.50 -11.21 31.37
C PRO A 1040 -47.59 -12.19 30.91
N LEU A 1041 -48.85 -11.84 31.20
CA LEU A 1041 -50.01 -12.43 30.58
C LEU A 1041 -50.48 -11.49 29.46
N ARG A 1042 -50.39 -11.94 28.20
CA ARG A 1042 -50.59 -11.10 27.01
C ARG A 1042 -52.07 -10.94 26.69
N LEU A 1043 -52.73 -10.05 27.44
CA LEU A 1043 -54.10 -9.61 27.18
C LEU A 1043 -54.21 -8.77 25.89
N ASP A 1044 -53.07 -8.31 25.39
CA ASP A 1044 -52.83 -7.55 24.15
C ASP A 1044 -52.43 -8.43 22.96
N TRP A 1045 -52.38 -9.77 23.13
CA TRP A 1045 -52.06 -10.66 22.01
C TRP A 1045 -53.11 -10.57 20.91
N SER A 1046 -52.69 -10.67 19.66
CA SER A 1046 -53.54 -10.69 18.48
C SER A 1046 -54.12 -12.09 18.29
N GLY A 1047 -55.36 -12.15 17.78
CA GLY A 1047 -56.07 -13.43 17.59
C GLY A 1047 -56.70 -14.01 18.84
N LEU A 1048 -56.90 -13.21 19.91
CA LEU A 1048 -57.63 -13.65 21.10
C LEU A 1048 -59.10 -13.93 20.82
N GLY A 1049 -59.64 -14.94 21.53
CA GLY A 1049 -60.98 -15.48 21.26
C GLY A 1049 -62.13 -14.69 21.88
N ASN A 1050 -63.31 -14.77 21.25
CA ASN A 1050 -64.57 -14.53 21.93
C ASN A 1050 -65.05 -15.84 22.56
N TYR A 1051 -65.01 -15.94 23.88
CA TYR A 1051 -65.42 -17.18 24.55
C TYR A 1051 -66.94 -17.34 24.58
N GLY A 1052 -67.68 -16.23 24.62
CA GLY A 1052 -69.14 -16.17 24.70
C GLY A 1052 -69.60 -14.88 25.38
N PRO A 1053 -70.91 -14.61 25.48
CA PRO A 1053 -71.43 -13.39 26.10
C PRO A 1053 -70.88 -13.19 27.53
N GLY A 1054 -70.15 -12.09 27.74
CA GLY A 1054 -69.56 -11.72 29.03
C GLY A 1054 -68.25 -12.44 29.39
N TRP A 1055 -67.78 -13.40 28.60
CA TRP A 1055 -66.51 -14.10 28.81
C TRP A 1055 -65.46 -13.63 27.80
N THR A 1056 -64.39 -13.02 28.30
CA THR A 1056 -63.28 -12.48 27.50
C THR A 1056 -61.95 -12.91 28.12
N GLN A 1057 -60.82 -12.53 27.53
CA GLN A 1057 -59.51 -12.72 28.15
C GLN A 1057 -59.38 -12.04 29.52
N LEU A 1058 -60.20 -11.02 29.82
CA LEU A 1058 -60.25 -10.37 31.13
C LEU A 1058 -60.98 -11.20 32.21
N SER A 1059 -61.68 -12.27 31.80
CA SER A 1059 -62.26 -13.26 32.71
C SER A 1059 -61.22 -14.18 33.34
N VAL A 1060 -59.92 -13.99 33.03
CA VAL A 1060 -58.84 -14.72 33.66
C VAL A 1060 -58.84 -14.51 35.18
N PRO A 1061 -58.85 -15.58 36.00
CA PRO A 1061 -58.79 -15.46 37.45
C PRO A 1061 -57.43 -14.95 37.91
N LEU A 1062 -57.43 -14.12 38.95
CA LEU A 1062 -56.22 -13.62 39.60
C LEU A 1062 -55.64 -14.68 40.54
N LEU A 1063 -54.32 -14.76 40.56
CA LEU A 1063 -53.54 -15.59 41.47
C LEU A 1063 -52.80 -14.71 42.50
N PRO A 1064 -52.29 -15.28 43.61
CA PRO A 1064 -51.58 -14.50 44.62
C PRO A 1064 -50.33 -13.88 44.00
N GLY A 1065 -50.09 -12.60 44.28
CA GLY A 1065 -48.95 -11.85 43.77
C GLY A 1065 -49.12 -11.35 42.32
N ASP A 1066 -50.27 -11.59 41.67
CA ASP A 1066 -50.56 -11.00 40.37
C ASP A 1066 -50.52 -9.47 40.47
N SER A 1067 -49.79 -8.84 39.56
CA SER A 1067 -49.68 -7.38 39.47
C SER A 1067 -50.30 -6.89 38.18
N VAL A 1068 -51.40 -6.15 38.31
CA VAL A 1068 -52.07 -5.48 37.21
C VAL A 1068 -51.63 -4.02 37.18
N THR A 1069 -51.15 -3.57 36.04
CA THR A 1069 -50.78 -2.18 35.80
C THR A 1069 -51.60 -1.67 34.63
N THR A 1070 -52.18 -0.50 34.80
CA THR A 1070 -52.91 0.21 33.75
C THR A 1070 -52.10 1.43 33.34
N ARG A 1071 -51.86 1.59 32.03
CA ARG A 1071 -51.36 2.86 31.50
C ARG A 1071 -52.57 3.77 31.36
N GLN A 1072 -52.62 4.85 32.15
CA GLN A 1072 -53.58 5.92 31.83
C GLN A 1072 -53.24 6.44 30.43
N PRO A 1073 -54.23 6.59 29.54
CA PRO A 1073 -54.00 7.15 28.21
C PRO A 1073 -53.45 8.57 28.27
#